data_AF-A0A8H7A6C6-F1
#
_entry.id   AF-A0A8H7A6C6-F1
#
_cell.length_a   1.000
_cell.length_b   1.000
_cell.length_c   1.000
_cell.angle_alpha   90.00
_cell.angle_beta   90.00
_cell.angle_gamma   90.00
#
_symmetry.space_group_name_H-M   'P 1'
#
loop_
_entity.id
_entity.type
_entity.pdbx_description
1 polymer ?
#
loop_
_entity_poly.entity_id
_entity_poly.type
_entity_poly.pdbx_seq_one_letter_code
_entity_poly.pdbx_strand_id
1 'polypeptide(L)'
;MATAKPVTNGLDQVRDIIERLQAPITDLPTLLALLCAPLAALGLLPPRFRDHNQNPLPDGAFKLGRHIPSIQEAILLKIVPTWEQELRENDVLLLADQHFCPDSFWCATDEAGDIALLAYSTLLSTPLTVYSLRLLSRLTREYPIDRLFQAVFTRKGSTSALSPHEYQKRSIQWEDCVQNIVSVPAKVANAALANKIAIPELLEHGAYFNNLCIRYEQLICSLSTAPLNNDIVSSVAYLLGKLVNVGVFPPTRPTSRSQPSFFLSTLSSIRGNLRALNGAQYASLWHEILDQLPSISTTQSILTSLFSSLSIGFDSDPGVGPNARVKAEASLLLDVVGHLGEARGELWDSITSITLNRGWTEWHARILVCWVAGAQSDNADDATIGAWLSTIVDVWSSPDHIKYSLLSQHQYLTSLLLFAISYLPPSSPHLSSIGLSPTFISGVGTYISHNDQGVRLCGMLAAEVVAHRTGRELAFGDWDGDSPGKAWARNLRQKLQFRDIDALLDEDDVDIDVPTPAEQAQLQATEGHPTQKPTIVLATESGYDSDDSLVGYQSEASSRSASPTPSALAEIEKEPTLNVGVKKVARPVYLAQLGELLRSQAGTQGKDDPHHADKIEMALNCAEELIRRKRNYGTELEENAVNLVYALVTLQDNYDLDNFESKRQAALNALVSCCPRKAAPCIIEQFFVNQYSISQRYVMLNAIAIGARELASLPVPPSASSVPADRPSFPSKLLPAHLHTKYLTAGDTNQIQQITDNLSRVAIDKTKSDDGDKVPGIARERRLRINQSSKITAVEPLKKNNQFPWQNAPPVKNTTFTEVAAEYFIIPFLNRFWVFIRDEQTREERTAHLSGRARYHGAGTGLILNPIVLSHFLSTMTVLVHAAQNAPEWLAIIAPEALEFALTVGTRPISLPDDDDEHSIVTGQSPEESARNKEASVLSASLELALIVLDGAKEVDDGRSLGLEHTALLMGTGEWAGTLFARLESGRKAEGGGGVQDIKLRRAAAGVLLKVDEITSKWRRSMIDSANI
;
A
#
# COMPACT_ATOMS: atom_id res chain seq x y z
N MET A 1 -12.26 -72.94 44.64
CA MET A 1 -11.27 -72.70 43.56
C MET A 1 -11.39 -71.23 43.15
N ALA A 2 -10.31 -70.46 43.22
CA ALA A 2 -10.32 -69.06 42.81
C ALA A 2 -10.10 -68.98 41.29
N THR A 3 -10.97 -68.27 40.58
CA THR A 3 -10.77 -67.92 39.17
C THR A 3 -9.78 -66.76 39.07
N ALA A 4 -8.64 -67.00 38.43
CA ALA A 4 -7.62 -65.98 38.24
C ALA A 4 -8.16 -64.82 37.38
N LYS A 5 -7.95 -63.57 37.83
CA LYS A 5 -8.12 -62.39 36.97
C LYS A 5 -7.04 -62.43 35.87
N PRO A 6 -7.38 -62.17 34.59
CA PRO A 6 -6.36 -62.01 33.56
C PRO A 6 -5.54 -60.74 33.84
N VAL A 7 -4.22 -60.86 33.81
CA VAL A 7 -3.31 -59.70 33.82
C VAL A 7 -3.35 -59.09 32.43
N THR A 8 -4.21 -58.08 32.22
CA THR A 8 -4.22 -57.26 31.01
C THR A 8 -2.93 -56.47 30.93
N ASN A 9 -2.20 -56.52 29.81
CA ASN A 9 -0.99 -55.72 29.64
C ASN A 9 -1.34 -54.22 29.73
N GLY A 10 -0.53 -53.42 30.42
CA GLY A 10 -0.79 -51.98 30.56
C GLY A 10 -0.89 -51.22 29.23
N LEU A 11 -0.24 -51.71 28.16
CA LEU A 11 -0.36 -51.14 26.81
C LEU A 11 -1.76 -51.31 26.20
N ASP A 12 -2.47 -52.38 26.56
CA ASP A 12 -3.83 -52.64 26.06
C ASP A 12 -4.85 -51.74 26.79
N GLN A 13 -4.60 -51.45 28.08
CA GLN A 13 -5.41 -50.50 28.86
C GLN A 13 -5.31 -49.06 28.33
N VAL A 14 -4.12 -48.60 27.93
CA VAL A 14 -3.96 -47.25 27.32
C VAL A 14 -4.67 -47.17 25.96
N ARG A 15 -4.73 -48.26 25.20
CA ARG A 15 -5.50 -48.32 23.94
C ARG A 15 -7.01 -48.27 24.18
N ASP A 16 -7.51 -49.07 25.12
CA ASP A 16 -8.94 -49.05 25.54
C ASP A 16 -9.38 -47.64 25.99
N ILE A 17 -8.52 -46.88 26.71
CA ILE A 17 -8.80 -45.47 27.03
C ILE A 17 -8.92 -44.61 25.76
N ILE A 18 -7.99 -44.71 24.82
CA ILE A 18 -8.02 -43.92 23.57
C ILE A 18 -9.25 -44.28 22.72
N GLU A 19 -9.56 -45.56 22.56
CA GLU A 19 -10.73 -46.05 21.81
C GLU A 19 -12.04 -45.56 22.45
N ARG A 20 -12.14 -45.54 23.79
CA ARG A 20 -13.30 -44.99 24.50
C ARG A 20 -13.44 -43.47 24.40
N LEU A 21 -12.33 -42.73 24.41
CA LEU A 21 -12.35 -41.28 24.20
C LEU A 21 -12.73 -40.90 22.75
N GLN A 22 -12.58 -41.83 21.80
CA GLN A 22 -13.02 -41.67 20.40
C GLN A 22 -14.47 -42.11 20.16
N ALA A 23 -15.03 -42.94 21.06
CA ALA A 23 -16.41 -43.40 21.06
C ALA A 23 -17.36 -42.40 21.76
N PRO A 24 -18.69 -42.47 21.54
CA PRO A 24 -19.66 -41.69 22.31
C PRO A 24 -19.69 -42.17 23.78
N ILE A 25 -19.43 -41.25 24.71
CA ILE A 25 -19.46 -41.48 26.16
C ILE A 25 -20.88 -41.21 26.68
N THR A 26 -21.30 -41.93 27.72
CA THR A 26 -22.68 -41.89 28.26
C THR A 26 -22.90 -40.92 29.41
N ASP A 27 -21.85 -40.58 30.15
CA ASP A 27 -21.97 -39.88 31.45
C ASP A 27 -20.66 -39.17 31.83
N LEU A 28 -20.81 -38.04 32.52
CA LEU A 28 -19.69 -37.20 32.96
C LEU A 28 -18.68 -37.94 33.88
N PRO A 29 -19.08 -38.74 34.89
CA PRO A 29 -18.13 -39.49 35.72
C PRO A 29 -17.20 -40.42 34.93
N THR A 30 -17.73 -41.12 33.92
CA THR A 30 -16.93 -41.95 33.01
C THR A 30 -15.94 -41.12 32.19
N LEU A 31 -16.36 -39.96 31.65
CA LEU A 31 -15.45 -39.03 30.96
C LEU A 31 -14.31 -38.56 31.87
N LEU A 32 -14.63 -38.16 33.11
CA LEU A 32 -13.62 -37.68 34.07
C LEU A 32 -12.62 -38.78 34.43
N ALA A 33 -13.08 -40.02 34.66
CA ALA A 33 -12.19 -41.15 34.94
C ALA A 33 -11.22 -41.44 33.78
N LEU A 34 -11.69 -41.37 32.53
CA LEU A 34 -10.86 -41.58 31.33
C LEU A 34 -9.83 -40.45 31.12
N LEU A 35 -10.16 -39.20 31.47
CA LEU A 35 -9.24 -38.06 31.38
C LEU A 35 -8.24 -37.99 32.55
N CYS A 36 -8.61 -38.47 33.74
CA CYS A 36 -7.74 -38.48 34.92
C CYS A 36 -6.61 -39.52 34.83
N ALA A 37 -6.89 -40.72 34.34
CA ALA A 37 -5.92 -41.83 34.37
C ALA A 37 -4.60 -41.55 33.61
N PRO A 38 -4.59 -40.93 32.40
CA PRO A 38 -3.35 -40.55 31.73
C PRO A 38 -2.55 -39.46 32.47
N LEU A 39 -3.23 -38.43 33.02
CA LEU A 39 -2.56 -37.35 33.77
C LEU A 39 -1.99 -37.86 35.10
N ALA A 40 -2.65 -38.83 35.74
CA ALA A 40 -2.14 -39.49 36.93
C ALA A 40 -0.84 -40.26 36.64
N ALA A 41 -0.80 -40.99 35.53
CA ALA A 41 0.38 -41.76 35.10
C ALA A 41 1.59 -40.87 34.75
N LEU A 42 1.36 -39.60 34.40
CA LEU A 42 2.40 -38.60 34.17
C LEU A 42 2.74 -37.76 35.41
N GLY A 43 2.05 -37.96 36.54
CA GLY A 43 2.22 -37.15 37.75
C GLY A 43 1.66 -35.72 37.66
N LEU A 44 0.91 -35.40 36.60
CA LEU A 44 0.39 -34.06 36.29
C LEU A 44 -1.06 -33.83 36.74
N LEU A 45 -1.72 -34.84 37.31
CA LEU A 45 -3.11 -34.73 37.76
C LEU A 45 -3.25 -33.71 38.92
N PRO A 46 -4.02 -32.61 38.74
CA PRO A 46 -4.26 -31.64 39.81
C PRO A 46 -4.88 -32.30 41.05
N PRO A 47 -4.50 -31.89 42.29
CA PRO A 47 -4.96 -32.55 43.51
C PRO A 47 -6.49 -32.67 43.62
N ARG A 48 -7.23 -31.65 43.14
CA ARG A 48 -8.70 -31.59 43.16
C ARG A 48 -9.41 -32.65 42.31
N PHE A 49 -8.69 -33.37 41.45
CA PHE A 49 -9.28 -34.38 40.55
C PHE A 49 -8.85 -35.82 40.87
N ARG A 50 -8.09 -36.03 41.95
CA ARG A 50 -7.60 -37.35 42.36
C ARG A 50 -8.74 -38.33 42.67
N ASP A 51 -9.83 -37.86 43.24
CA ASP A 51 -11.00 -38.67 43.60
C ASP A 51 -11.76 -39.22 42.37
N HIS A 52 -11.54 -38.64 41.19
CA HIS A 52 -12.10 -39.14 39.93
C HIS A 52 -11.21 -40.18 39.23
N ASN A 53 -9.98 -40.44 39.71
CA ASN A 53 -9.08 -41.44 39.13
C ASN A 53 -9.43 -42.87 39.60
N GLN A 54 -10.55 -43.40 39.11
CA GLN A 54 -11.08 -44.70 39.53
C GLN A 54 -10.26 -45.91 39.00
N ASN A 55 -9.54 -45.74 37.89
CA ASN A 55 -8.78 -46.79 37.22
C ASN A 55 -7.35 -46.31 36.91
N PRO A 56 -6.43 -46.26 37.89
CA PRO A 56 -5.06 -45.83 37.66
C PRO A 56 -4.32 -46.80 36.74
N LEU A 57 -3.56 -46.25 35.79
CA LEU A 57 -2.68 -47.02 34.91
C LEU A 57 -1.44 -47.53 35.67
N PRO A 58 -0.90 -48.72 35.33
CA PRO A 58 0.32 -49.24 35.94
C PRO A 58 1.56 -48.46 35.50
N ASP A 59 2.52 -48.32 36.41
CA ASP A 59 3.76 -47.55 36.21
C ASP A 59 4.53 -47.98 34.95
N GLY A 60 4.96 -47.00 34.15
CA GLY A 60 5.71 -47.23 32.91
C GLY A 60 4.90 -47.75 31.71
N ALA A 61 3.59 -48.03 31.86
CA ALA A 61 2.74 -48.42 30.73
C ALA A 61 2.44 -47.25 29.77
N PHE A 62 2.38 -46.02 30.29
CA PHE A 62 2.04 -44.84 29.51
C PHE A 62 3.29 -44.21 28.85
N LYS A 63 3.31 -44.15 27.52
CA LYS A 63 4.37 -43.51 26.72
C LYS A 63 3.91 -42.17 26.16
N LEU A 64 4.32 -41.07 26.82
CA LEU A 64 3.92 -39.68 26.52
C LEU A 64 3.86 -39.39 25.01
N GLY A 65 4.99 -39.43 24.31
CA GLY A 65 5.08 -39.10 22.87
C GLY A 65 4.33 -40.03 21.90
N ARG A 66 3.79 -41.17 22.37
CA ARG A 66 2.95 -42.06 21.53
C ARG A 66 1.46 -41.86 21.77
N HIS A 67 1.07 -41.59 23.01
CA HIS A 67 -0.34 -41.65 23.42
C HIS A 67 -0.99 -40.29 23.61
N ILE A 68 -0.24 -39.26 24.05
CA ILE A 68 -0.77 -37.90 24.22
C ILE A 68 -1.35 -37.32 22.91
N PRO A 69 -0.73 -37.46 21.72
CA PRO A 69 -1.29 -36.88 20.50
C PRO A 69 -2.69 -37.42 20.14
N SER A 70 -2.91 -38.72 20.30
CA SER A 70 -4.23 -39.33 20.06
C SER A 70 -5.28 -38.96 21.11
N ILE A 71 -4.87 -38.69 22.35
CA ILE A 71 -5.75 -38.18 23.41
C ILE A 71 -6.12 -36.72 23.12
N GLN A 72 -5.14 -35.88 22.78
CA GLN A 72 -5.36 -34.50 22.35
C GLN A 72 -6.31 -34.41 21.15
N GLU A 73 -6.11 -35.23 20.12
CA GLU A 73 -6.99 -35.30 18.95
C GLU A 73 -8.42 -35.74 19.33
N ALA A 74 -8.58 -36.76 20.17
CA ALA A 74 -9.89 -37.18 20.66
C ALA A 74 -10.59 -36.08 21.47
N ILE A 75 -9.85 -35.33 22.30
CA ILE A 75 -10.39 -34.20 23.05
C ILE A 75 -10.91 -33.12 22.09
N LEU A 76 -10.13 -32.72 21.07
CA LEU A 76 -10.53 -31.66 20.12
C LEU A 76 -11.68 -32.08 19.18
N LEU A 77 -11.68 -33.32 18.69
CA LEU A 77 -12.61 -33.76 17.63
C LEU A 77 -13.88 -34.43 18.15
N LYS A 78 -13.91 -34.93 19.39
CA LYS A 78 -15.04 -35.70 19.95
C LYS A 78 -15.56 -35.15 21.26
N ILE A 79 -14.67 -34.81 22.18
CA ILE A 79 -15.06 -34.44 23.55
C ILE A 79 -15.51 -32.99 23.61
N VAL A 80 -14.66 -32.03 23.24
CA VAL A 80 -14.97 -30.60 23.28
C VAL A 80 -16.26 -30.25 22.53
N PRO A 81 -16.50 -30.72 21.27
CA PRO A 81 -17.74 -30.40 20.55
C PRO A 81 -19.03 -30.92 21.21
N THR A 82 -18.93 -31.87 22.14
CA THR A 82 -20.09 -32.53 22.78
C THR A 82 -20.23 -32.14 24.25
N TRP A 83 -19.13 -31.92 24.96
CA TRP A 83 -19.07 -31.79 26.42
C TRP A 83 -18.55 -30.43 26.93
N GLU A 84 -18.13 -29.50 26.06
CA GLU A 84 -17.54 -28.22 26.51
C GLU A 84 -18.46 -27.43 27.45
N GLN A 85 -19.77 -27.43 27.20
CA GLN A 85 -20.74 -26.76 28.06
C GLN A 85 -20.80 -27.41 29.46
N GLU A 86 -21.01 -28.72 29.54
CA GLU A 86 -21.09 -29.44 30.83
C GLU A 86 -19.77 -29.36 31.62
N LEU A 87 -18.62 -29.48 30.93
CA LEU A 87 -17.30 -29.34 31.55
C LEU A 87 -17.06 -27.93 32.12
N ARG A 88 -17.64 -26.89 31.49
CA ARG A 88 -17.58 -25.51 31.97
C ARG A 88 -18.55 -25.27 33.14
N GLU A 89 -19.77 -25.79 33.07
CA GLU A 89 -20.77 -25.66 34.14
C GLU A 89 -20.35 -26.36 35.45
N ASN A 90 -19.56 -27.43 35.36
CA ASN A 90 -19.04 -28.17 36.52
C ASN A 90 -17.61 -27.74 36.97
N ASP A 91 -17.01 -26.70 36.37
CA ASP A 91 -15.60 -26.27 36.59
C ASP A 91 -14.51 -27.35 36.38
N VAL A 92 -14.79 -28.33 35.51
CA VAL A 92 -13.85 -29.45 35.22
C VAL A 92 -13.12 -29.28 33.89
N LEU A 93 -13.42 -28.24 33.10
CA LEU A 93 -12.76 -27.96 31.81
C LEU A 93 -11.23 -27.91 31.91
N LEU A 94 -10.69 -27.49 33.05
CA LEU A 94 -9.24 -27.48 33.33
C LEU A 94 -8.59 -28.88 33.23
N LEU A 95 -9.34 -29.96 33.49
CA LEU A 95 -8.86 -31.33 33.32
C LEU A 95 -8.58 -31.64 31.83
N ALA A 96 -9.37 -31.07 30.90
CA ALA A 96 -9.12 -31.18 29.47
C ALA A 96 -7.97 -30.26 29.03
N ASP A 97 -7.88 -29.03 29.57
CA ASP A 97 -6.77 -28.09 29.30
C ASP A 97 -5.39 -28.68 29.65
N GLN A 98 -5.29 -29.42 30.75
CA GLN A 98 -4.05 -30.04 31.24
C GLN A 98 -3.43 -31.05 30.24
N HIS A 99 -4.20 -31.60 29.30
CA HIS A 99 -3.66 -32.42 28.21
C HIS A 99 -2.97 -31.61 27.10
N PHE A 100 -3.05 -30.27 27.13
CA PHE A 100 -2.45 -29.37 26.14
C PHE A 100 -1.49 -28.36 26.78
N CYS A 101 -1.97 -27.61 27.78
CA CYS A 101 -1.25 -26.55 28.47
C CYS A 101 -1.31 -26.82 29.97
N PRO A 102 -0.38 -27.63 30.52
CA PRO A 102 -0.34 -27.91 31.96
C PRO A 102 -0.14 -26.62 32.77
N ASP A 103 -0.88 -26.47 33.87
CA ASP A 103 -0.87 -25.22 34.65
C ASP A 103 0.50 -24.90 35.27
N SER A 104 0.69 -23.61 35.59
CA SER A 104 1.92 -23.03 36.14
C SER A 104 2.60 -23.84 37.25
N PHE A 105 1.83 -24.51 38.12
CA PHE A 105 2.33 -25.38 39.20
C PHE A 105 3.16 -26.57 38.70
N TRP A 106 2.74 -27.23 37.60
CA TRP A 106 3.44 -28.37 37.01
C TRP A 106 4.41 -27.96 35.88
N CYS A 107 4.33 -26.71 35.44
CA CYS A 107 5.03 -26.15 34.29
C CYS A 107 6.58 -26.23 34.38
N ALA A 108 7.11 -26.61 35.54
CA ALA A 108 8.54 -26.84 35.78
C ALA A 108 8.97 -28.32 35.72
N THR A 109 8.10 -29.27 35.34
CA THR A 109 8.49 -30.67 35.07
C THR A 109 8.78 -30.89 33.58
N ASP A 110 9.63 -31.88 33.29
CA ASP A 110 10.05 -32.21 31.93
C ASP A 110 8.87 -32.76 31.11
N GLU A 111 7.97 -33.53 31.76
CA GLU A 111 6.76 -34.09 31.16
C GLU A 111 5.77 -33.00 30.72
N ALA A 112 5.67 -31.92 31.50
CA ALA A 112 4.78 -30.80 31.19
C ALA A 112 5.26 -30.03 29.95
N GLY A 113 6.58 -29.92 29.75
CA GLY A 113 7.19 -29.39 28.53
C GLY A 113 6.96 -30.30 27.32
N ASP A 114 7.15 -31.62 27.47
CA ASP A 114 6.89 -32.60 26.41
C ASP A 114 5.41 -32.62 25.98
N ILE A 115 4.44 -32.41 26.90
CA ILE A 115 3.02 -32.21 26.53
C ILE A 115 2.82 -30.96 25.68
N ALA A 116 3.37 -29.81 26.11
CA ALA A 116 3.19 -28.54 25.40
C ALA A 116 3.77 -28.59 23.97
N LEU A 117 4.93 -29.22 23.78
CA LEU A 117 5.54 -29.45 22.46
C LEU A 117 4.59 -30.24 21.52
N LEU A 118 3.96 -31.29 22.02
CA LEU A 118 2.99 -32.09 21.25
C LEU A 118 1.68 -31.33 21.02
N ALA A 119 1.25 -30.52 21.98
CA ALA A 119 0.04 -29.71 21.90
C ALA A 119 0.10 -28.69 20.75
N TYR A 120 1.25 -28.03 20.53
CA TYR A 120 1.42 -27.17 19.35
C TYR A 120 1.25 -27.96 18.04
N SER A 121 1.79 -29.17 17.95
CA SER A 121 1.64 -30.01 16.76
C SER A 121 0.18 -30.43 16.51
N THR A 122 -0.52 -30.91 17.54
CA THR A 122 -1.93 -31.37 17.42
C THR A 122 -2.93 -30.24 17.20
N LEU A 123 -2.79 -29.10 17.90
CA LEU A 123 -3.63 -27.92 17.70
C LEU A 123 -3.48 -27.34 16.28
N LEU A 124 -2.29 -27.42 15.69
CA LEU A 124 -2.00 -26.86 14.36
C LEU A 124 -2.21 -27.85 13.20
N SER A 125 -2.56 -29.11 13.48
CA SER A 125 -2.93 -30.14 12.49
C SER A 125 -4.43 -30.44 12.46
N THR A 126 -5.17 -30.00 13.47
CA THR A 126 -6.63 -30.10 13.58
C THR A 126 -7.31 -28.77 13.20
N PRO A 127 -8.61 -28.78 12.86
CA PRO A 127 -9.35 -27.54 12.59
C PRO A 127 -9.41 -26.65 13.84
N LEU A 128 -8.95 -25.39 13.69
CA LEU A 128 -8.92 -24.43 14.79
C LEU A 128 -10.34 -23.95 15.16
N THR A 129 -10.75 -24.25 16.39
CA THR A 129 -11.98 -23.78 17.03
C THR A 129 -11.70 -22.64 18.00
N VAL A 130 -12.73 -22.01 18.56
CA VAL A 130 -12.59 -21.01 19.65
C VAL A 130 -11.83 -21.61 20.85
N TYR A 131 -12.11 -22.87 21.19
CA TYR A 131 -11.38 -23.61 22.23
C TYR A 131 -9.89 -23.80 21.87
N SER A 132 -9.59 -24.17 20.62
CA SER A 132 -8.21 -24.32 20.13
C SER A 132 -7.43 -23.00 20.18
N LEU A 133 -8.05 -21.88 19.78
CA LEU A 133 -7.43 -20.55 19.84
C LEU A 133 -7.16 -20.08 21.28
N ARG A 134 -8.08 -20.37 22.22
CA ARG A 134 -7.87 -20.12 23.65
C ARG A 134 -6.68 -20.91 24.19
N LEU A 135 -6.54 -22.19 23.81
CA LEU A 135 -5.39 -23.01 24.20
C LEU A 135 -4.07 -22.51 23.60
N LEU A 136 -4.03 -22.14 22.32
CA LEU A 136 -2.85 -21.52 21.70
C LEU A 136 -2.47 -20.20 22.39
N SER A 137 -3.45 -19.37 22.77
CA SER A 137 -3.21 -18.13 23.52
C SER A 137 -2.74 -18.36 24.96
N ARG A 138 -3.05 -19.51 25.58
CA ARG A 138 -2.45 -19.92 26.87
C ARG A 138 -1.02 -20.42 26.67
N LEU A 139 -0.81 -21.34 25.71
CA LEU A 139 0.49 -21.93 25.41
C LEU A 139 1.56 -20.88 25.10
N THR A 140 1.23 -19.86 24.31
CA THR A 140 2.17 -18.77 23.96
C THR A 140 2.63 -17.94 25.15
N ARG A 141 1.83 -17.88 26.21
CA ARG A 141 2.11 -17.14 27.45
C ARG A 141 2.77 -18.01 28.53
N GLU A 142 2.31 -19.25 28.69
CA GLU A 142 2.73 -20.16 29.77
C GLU A 142 3.94 -21.04 29.36
N TYR A 143 4.02 -21.37 28.06
CA TYR A 143 5.10 -22.11 27.39
C TYR A 143 5.69 -21.33 26.20
N PRO A 144 6.37 -20.20 26.46
CA PRO A 144 7.09 -19.45 25.43
C PRO A 144 8.35 -20.19 24.93
N ILE A 145 8.93 -19.67 23.84
CA ILE A 145 10.01 -20.31 23.07
C ILE A 145 11.25 -20.69 23.90
N ASP A 146 11.63 -19.87 24.88
CA ASP A 146 12.73 -20.11 25.81
C ASP A 146 12.47 -21.31 26.74
N ARG A 147 11.22 -21.45 27.22
CA ARG A 147 10.80 -22.60 28.04
C ARG A 147 10.71 -23.88 27.22
N LEU A 148 10.26 -23.79 25.97
CA LEU A 148 10.22 -24.92 25.06
C LEU A 148 11.64 -25.38 24.66
N PHE A 149 12.58 -24.45 24.53
CA PHE A 149 14.01 -24.78 24.38
C PHE A 149 14.54 -25.55 25.58
N GLN A 150 14.21 -25.08 26.80
CA GLN A 150 14.55 -25.78 28.05
C GLN A 150 13.96 -27.21 28.10
N ALA A 151 12.69 -27.39 27.72
CA ALA A 151 12.07 -28.72 27.68
C ALA A 151 12.77 -29.71 26.72
N VAL A 152 13.29 -29.22 25.59
CA VAL A 152 14.04 -30.03 24.63
C VAL A 152 15.46 -30.32 25.12
N PHE A 153 16.20 -29.32 25.59
CA PHE A 153 17.64 -29.44 25.86
C PHE A 153 18.01 -29.61 27.35
N THR A 154 17.37 -28.90 28.28
CA THR A 154 17.71 -28.91 29.71
C THR A 154 16.78 -29.81 30.53
N ARG A 155 17.06 -31.12 30.55
CA ARG A 155 16.28 -32.12 31.31
C ARG A 155 16.86 -32.40 32.69
N LYS A 156 16.00 -32.51 33.71
CA LYS A 156 16.42 -32.74 35.11
C LYS A 156 16.95 -34.17 35.29
N GLY A 157 18.23 -34.27 35.67
CA GLY A 157 18.92 -35.55 35.90
C GLY A 157 19.94 -35.94 34.81
N SER A 158 20.05 -35.18 33.72
CA SER A 158 21.08 -35.40 32.69
C SER A 158 22.42 -34.77 33.11
N THR A 159 23.12 -35.36 34.08
CA THR A 159 24.45 -34.90 34.52
C THR A 159 25.60 -35.30 33.59
N SER A 160 25.34 -36.18 32.62
CA SER A 160 26.27 -36.53 31.54
C SER A 160 26.06 -35.65 30.32
N ALA A 161 27.15 -35.33 29.60
CA ALA A 161 27.07 -34.76 28.27
C ALA A 161 26.20 -35.64 27.35
N LEU A 162 25.34 -35.00 26.55
CA LEU A 162 24.44 -35.69 25.63
C LEU A 162 25.22 -36.51 24.60
N SER A 163 24.76 -37.72 24.30
CA SER A 163 25.34 -38.45 23.17
C SER A 163 24.95 -37.78 21.84
N PRO A 164 25.80 -37.82 20.79
CA PRO A 164 25.50 -37.17 19.51
C PRO A 164 24.15 -37.62 18.89
N HIS A 165 23.78 -38.88 19.09
CA HIS A 165 22.51 -39.43 18.62
C HIS A 165 21.30 -38.87 19.40
N GLU A 166 21.41 -38.69 20.73
CA GLU A 166 20.36 -38.03 21.51
C GLU A 166 20.27 -36.55 21.20
N TYR A 167 21.39 -35.89 20.91
CA TYR A 167 21.40 -34.52 20.44
C TYR A 167 20.67 -34.39 19.11
N GLN A 168 21.01 -35.21 18.11
CA GLN A 168 20.35 -35.20 16.79
C GLN A 168 18.83 -35.39 16.92
N LYS A 169 18.38 -36.30 17.78
CA LYS A 169 16.96 -36.50 18.06
C LYS A 169 16.30 -35.25 18.66
N ARG A 170 16.96 -34.57 19.59
CA ARG A 170 16.49 -33.32 20.20
C ARG A 170 16.49 -32.16 19.21
N SER A 171 17.48 -32.08 18.32
CA SER A 171 17.53 -31.11 17.22
C SER A 171 16.31 -31.25 16.31
N ILE A 172 15.95 -32.46 15.89
CA ILE A 172 14.75 -32.69 15.06
C ILE A 172 13.48 -32.26 15.81
N GLN A 173 13.35 -32.61 17.10
CA GLN A 173 12.22 -32.18 17.94
C GLN A 173 12.16 -30.64 18.10
N TRP A 174 13.31 -29.97 18.12
CA TRP A 174 13.41 -28.51 18.15
C TRP A 174 13.02 -27.88 16.81
N GLU A 175 13.48 -28.43 15.68
CA GLU A 175 13.11 -27.96 14.34
C GLU A 175 11.59 -28.06 14.09
N ASP A 176 10.97 -29.19 14.47
CA ASP A 176 9.52 -29.39 14.42
C ASP A 176 8.78 -28.38 15.32
N CYS A 177 9.32 -28.10 16.52
CA CYS A 177 8.79 -27.11 17.45
C CYS A 177 8.82 -25.70 16.85
N VAL A 178 9.98 -25.26 16.33
CA VAL A 178 10.16 -23.97 15.67
C VAL A 178 9.23 -23.83 14.47
N GLN A 179 9.13 -24.86 13.62
CA GLN A 179 8.26 -24.87 12.45
C GLN A 179 6.78 -24.73 12.84
N ASN A 180 6.35 -25.36 13.93
CA ASN A 180 4.99 -25.21 14.47
C ASN A 180 4.75 -23.79 14.97
N ILE A 181 5.59 -23.29 15.89
CA ILE A 181 5.48 -21.96 16.51
C ILE A 181 5.46 -20.85 15.47
N VAL A 182 6.36 -20.89 14.49
CA VAL A 182 6.44 -19.87 13.43
C VAL A 182 5.23 -19.93 12.49
N SER A 183 4.54 -21.08 12.39
CA SER A 183 3.31 -21.22 11.58
C SER A 183 2.02 -20.73 12.27
N VAL A 184 2.04 -20.46 13.58
CA VAL A 184 0.82 -20.14 14.35
C VAL A 184 0.05 -18.95 13.77
N PRO A 185 0.62 -17.75 13.54
CA PRO A 185 -0.18 -16.60 13.11
C PRO A 185 -0.83 -16.80 11.73
N ALA A 186 -0.14 -17.47 10.82
CA ALA A 186 -0.68 -17.79 9.50
C ALA A 186 -1.86 -18.79 9.59
N LYS A 187 -1.73 -19.84 10.41
CA LYS A 187 -2.80 -20.82 10.63
C LYS A 187 -4.00 -20.19 11.35
N VAL A 188 -3.77 -19.35 12.35
CA VAL A 188 -4.81 -18.60 13.08
C VAL A 188 -5.55 -17.63 12.15
N ALA A 189 -4.83 -16.84 11.34
CA ALA A 189 -5.45 -15.93 10.38
C ALA A 189 -6.32 -16.67 9.33
N ASN A 190 -5.82 -17.79 8.79
CA ASN A 190 -6.57 -18.61 7.84
C ASN A 190 -7.85 -19.20 8.47
N ALA A 191 -7.79 -19.66 9.73
CA ALA A 191 -8.96 -20.18 10.44
C ALA A 191 -9.96 -19.08 10.83
N ALA A 192 -9.47 -17.91 11.25
CA ALA A 192 -10.30 -16.73 11.53
C ALA A 192 -11.09 -16.29 10.28
N LEU A 193 -10.44 -16.27 9.12
CA LEU A 193 -11.09 -15.96 7.84
C LEU A 193 -12.14 -17.02 7.45
N ALA A 194 -11.80 -18.30 7.57
CA ALA A 194 -12.70 -19.40 7.19
C ALA A 194 -13.93 -19.52 8.10
N ASN A 195 -13.75 -19.41 9.41
CA ASN A 195 -14.79 -19.66 10.42
C ASN A 195 -15.40 -18.38 11.02
N LYS A 196 -14.98 -17.19 10.55
CA LYS A 196 -15.38 -15.86 11.08
C LYS A 196 -15.14 -15.71 12.60
N ILE A 197 -14.05 -16.27 13.10
CA ILE A 197 -13.68 -16.21 14.53
C ILE A 197 -12.78 -14.99 14.77
N ALA A 198 -13.01 -14.25 15.87
CA ALA A 198 -12.13 -13.17 16.29
C ALA A 198 -10.76 -13.69 16.72
N ILE A 199 -9.68 -13.04 16.28
CA ILE A 199 -8.31 -13.39 16.65
C ILE A 199 -8.01 -12.80 18.04
N PRO A 200 -7.51 -13.59 19.02
CA PRO A 200 -7.02 -13.06 20.28
C PRO A 200 -5.77 -12.18 20.07
N GLU A 201 -5.66 -11.06 20.80
CA GLU A 201 -4.56 -10.08 20.66
C GLU A 201 -3.16 -10.73 20.69
N LEU A 202 -2.93 -11.69 21.60
CA LEU A 202 -1.66 -12.44 21.72
C LEU A 202 -1.31 -13.32 20.50
N LEU A 203 -2.29 -13.60 19.63
CA LEU A 203 -2.13 -14.40 18.40
C LEU A 203 -2.17 -13.53 17.13
N GLU A 204 -2.35 -12.20 17.26
CA GLU A 204 -2.19 -11.29 16.14
C GLU A 204 -0.74 -11.28 15.64
N HIS A 205 -0.55 -11.20 14.33
CA HIS A 205 0.76 -11.35 13.68
C HIS A 205 1.87 -10.47 14.29
N GLY A 206 1.60 -9.18 14.49
CA GLY A 206 2.58 -8.25 15.08
C GLY A 206 2.89 -8.55 16.54
N ALA A 207 1.85 -8.67 17.38
CA ALA A 207 1.99 -8.91 18.82
C ALA A 207 2.66 -10.26 19.11
N TYR A 208 2.26 -11.32 18.40
CA TYR A 208 2.83 -12.66 18.51
C TYR A 208 4.33 -12.68 18.23
N PHE A 209 4.75 -12.15 17.07
CA PHE A 209 6.17 -12.18 16.70
C PHE A 209 7.02 -11.24 17.55
N ASN A 210 6.51 -10.08 17.97
CA ASN A 210 7.23 -9.20 18.91
C ASN A 210 7.44 -9.88 20.27
N ASN A 211 6.42 -10.57 20.81
CA ASN A 211 6.58 -11.35 22.04
C ASN A 211 7.59 -12.50 21.85
N LEU A 212 7.50 -13.23 20.74
CA LEU A 212 8.48 -14.28 20.39
C LEU A 212 9.91 -13.73 20.36
N CYS A 213 10.14 -12.54 19.79
CA CYS A 213 11.45 -11.88 19.79
C CYS A 213 11.96 -11.56 21.20
N ILE A 214 11.10 -11.01 22.07
CA ILE A 214 11.44 -10.72 23.48
C ILE A 214 11.80 -12.01 24.23
N ARG A 215 11.06 -13.10 24.01
CA ARG A 215 11.35 -14.41 24.63
C ARG A 215 12.60 -15.07 24.05
N TYR A 216 12.90 -14.87 22.77
CA TYR A 216 14.15 -15.30 22.14
C TYR A 216 15.36 -14.55 22.71
N GLU A 217 15.24 -13.24 22.93
CA GLU A 217 16.27 -12.44 23.59
C GLU A 217 16.52 -12.92 25.04
N GLN A 218 15.45 -13.22 25.78
CA GLN A 218 15.55 -13.84 27.11
C GLN A 218 16.24 -15.22 27.07
N LEU A 219 16.03 -16.01 26.01
CA LEU A 219 16.76 -17.27 25.80
C LEU A 219 18.27 -17.01 25.65
N ILE A 220 18.68 -16.08 24.77
CA ILE A 220 20.12 -15.72 24.59
C ILE A 220 20.73 -15.27 25.92
N CYS A 221 20.06 -14.37 26.65
CA CYS A 221 20.53 -13.89 27.94
C CYS A 221 20.65 -15.02 28.99
N SER A 222 19.80 -16.05 28.94
CA SER A 222 19.94 -17.21 29.84
C SER A 222 21.11 -18.11 29.44
N LEU A 223 21.33 -18.31 28.14
CA LEU A 223 22.35 -19.21 27.61
C LEU A 223 23.77 -18.65 27.75
N SER A 224 23.97 -17.33 27.72
CA SER A 224 25.29 -16.70 27.91
C SER A 224 25.90 -16.99 29.29
N THR A 225 25.09 -17.36 30.28
CA THR A 225 25.55 -17.75 31.63
C THR A 225 25.81 -19.25 31.80
N ALA A 226 25.49 -20.06 30.79
CA ALA A 226 25.62 -21.51 30.79
C ALA A 226 26.84 -21.98 29.97
N PRO A 227 27.39 -23.19 30.22
CA PRO A 227 28.42 -23.75 29.37
C PRO A 227 27.86 -24.05 27.98
N LEU A 228 28.27 -23.25 26.98
CA LEU A 228 27.82 -23.36 25.60
C LEU A 228 28.39 -24.61 24.92
N ASN A 229 27.54 -25.27 24.12
CA ASN A 229 27.95 -26.28 23.15
C ASN A 229 27.64 -25.74 21.75
N ASN A 230 28.53 -25.99 20.79
CA ASN A 230 28.38 -25.56 19.40
C ASN A 230 27.02 -25.97 18.81
N ASP A 231 26.57 -27.21 19.07
CA ASP A 231 25.28 -27.69 18.58
C ASP A 231 24.08 -26.86 19.12
N ILE A 232 24.17 -26.41 20.38
CA ILE A 232 23.14 -25.57 21.04
C ILE A 232 23.06 -24.20 20.34
N VAL A 233 24.21 -23.62 20.00
CA VAL A 233 24.29 -22.36 19.23
C VAL A 233 23.65 -22.55 17.85
N SER A 234 23.93 -23.65 17.15
CA SER A 234 23.32 -23.96 15.85
C SER A 234 21.80 -24.06 15.93
N SER A 235 21.24 -24.63 17.02
CA SER A 235 19.79 -24.67 17.26
C SER A 235 19.16 -23.29 17.49
N VAL A 236 19.88 -22.37 18.14
CA VAL A 236 19.45 -20.98 18.36
C VAL A 236 19.57 -20.15 17.09
N ALA A 237 20.62 -20.37 16.27
CA ALA A 237 20.80 -19.76 14.96
C ALA A 237 19.75 -20.23 13.93
N TYR A 238 19.34 -21.51 13.98
CA TYR A 238 18.25 -22.05 13.16
C TYR A 238 16.93 -21.28 13.36
N LEU A 239 16.55 -21.03 14.62
CA LEU A 239 15.37 -20.24 14.95
C LEU A 239 15.50 -18.79 14.43
N LEU A 240 16.67 -18.17 14.58
CA LEU A 240 16.92 -16.82 14.04
C LEU A 240 16.73 -16.78 12.52
N GLY A 241 17.27 -17.75 11.80
CA GLY A 241 17.08 -17.91 10.36
C GLY A 241 15.61 -18.16 9.96
N LYS A 242 14.84 -18.91 10.76
CA LYS A 242 13.39 -19.08 10.54
C LYS A 242 12.62 -17.77 10.74
N LEU A 243 13.01 -16.92 11.69
CA LEU A 243 12.40 -15.60 11.90
C LEU A 243 12.69 -14.61 10.76
N VAL A 244 13.88 -14.68 10.14
CA VAL A 244 14.16 -13.94 8.89
C VAL A 244 13.23 -14.38 7.77
N ASN A 245 13.03 -15.69 7.59
CA ASN A 245 12.15 -16.23 6.54
C ASN A 245 10.67 -15.82 6.67
N VAL A 246 10.23 -15.37 7.85
CA VAL A 246 8.86 -14.88 8.09
C VAL A 246 8.78 -13.34 8.20
N GLY A 247 9.88 -12.64 7.87
CA GLY A 247 9.87 -11.18 7.70
C GLY A 247 9.93 -10.39 9.01
N VAL A 248 10.37 -11.01 10.11
CA VAL A 248 10.53 -10.38 11.43
C VAL A 248 11.75 -9.44 11.49
N PHE A 249 12.58 -9.44 10.44
CA PHE A 249 13.71 -8.53 10.23
C PHE A 249 13.40 -7.57 9.07
N PRO A 250 12.51 -6.58 9.25
CA PRO A 250 12.16 -5.67 8.18
C PRO A 250 13.37 -4.79 7.82
N PRO A 251 13.57 -4.46 6.53
CA PRO A 251 14.71 -3.68 6.06
C PRO A 251 14.62 -2.19 6.42
N THR A 252 13.48 -1.73 6.93
CA THR A 252 13.21 -0.37 7.38
C THR A 252 12.38 -0.45 8.66
N ARG A 253 12.43 0.59 9.51
CA ARG A 253 11.60 0.64 10.72
C ARG A 253 10.12 0.39 10.41
N PRO A 254 9.42 -0.43 11.22
CA PRO A 254 7.97 -0.55 11.16
C PRO A 254 7.29 0.81 11.29
N THR A 255 6.30 1.05 10.43
CA THR A 255 5.40 2.21 10.50
C THR A 255 4.04 1.89 11.13
N SER A 256 3.80 0.62 11.44
CA SER A 256 2.55 0.11 12.03
C SER A 256 2.84 -0.92 13.12
N ARG A 257 1.98 -0.98 14.16
CA ARG A 257 2.11 -1.96 15.26
C ARG A 257 1.90 -3.42 14.80
N SER A 258 1.21 -3.61 13.68
CA SER A 258 0.96 -4.91 13.05
C SER A 258 2.19 -5.52 12.36
N GLN A 259 3.19 -4.72 12.02
CA GLN A 259 4.44 -5.18 11.42
C GLN A 259 5.45 -5.52 12.52
N PRO A 260 5.84 -6.79 12.69
CA PRO A 260 6.81 -7.16 13.72
C PRO A 260 8.22 -6.68 13.37
N SER A 261 9.05 -6.49 14.39
CA SER A 261 10.47 -6.24 14.23
C SER A 261 11.24 -6.74 15.44
N PHE A 262 12.24 -7.59 15.16
CA PHE A 262 13.15 -8.10 16.18
C PHE A 262 13.77 -6.95 16.99
N PHE A 263 14.61 -6.13 16.36
CA PHE A 263 15.34 -5.08 17.07
C PHE A 263 14.42 -3.99 17.66
N LEU A 264 13.27 -3.66 17.06
CA LEU A 264 12.36 -2.70 17.71
C LEU A 264 11.82 -3.22 19.05
N SER A 265 11.72 -4.54 19.24
CA SER A 265 11.23 -5.17 20.47
C SER A 265 12.33 -5.63 21.43
N THR A 266 13.56 -5.87 20.96
CA THR A 266 14.64 -6.44 21.77
C THR A 266 15.81 -5.49 22.08
N LEU A 267 16.04 -4.43 21.29
CA LEU A 267 17.29 -3.65 21.38
C LEU A 267 17.48 -2.96 22.76
N SER A 268 16.39 -2.57 23.44
CA SER A 268 16.46 -2.08 24.83
C SER A 268 17.00 -3.16 25.80
N SER A 269 16.51 -4.39 25.70
CA SER A 269 17.02 -5.54 26.47
C SER A 269 18.46 -5.88 26.08
N ILE A 270 18.81 -5.87 24.79
CA ILE A 270 20.18 -6.11 24.30
C ILE A 270 21.15 -5.09 24.92
N ARG A 271 20.83 -3.79 24.91
CA ARG A 271 21.65 -2.74 25.56
C ARG A 271 21.79 -2.98 27.06
N GLY A 272 20.72 -3.36 27.75
CA GLY A 272 20.77 -3.68 29.19
C GLY A 272 21.64 -4.90 29.51
N ASN A 273 21.53 -5.97 28.71
CA ASN A 273 22.29 -7.20 28.86
C ASN A 273 23.79 -7.00 28.58
N LEU A 274 24.14 -6.13 27.64
CA LEU A 274 25.53 -5.74 27.36
C LEU A 274 26.18 -4.93 28.48
N ARG A 275 25.41 -4.08 29.19
CA ARG A 275 25.88 -3.31 30.35
C ARG A 275 26.00 -4.16 31.64
N ALA A 276 25.48 -5.39 31.66
CA ALA A 276 25.54 -6.26 32.83
C ALA A 276 26.95 -6.84 33.04
N LEU A 277 27.26 -7.32 34.26
CA LEU A 277 28.57 -7.91 34.60
C LEU A 277 29.04 -9.04 33.67
N ASN A 278 28.11 -9.77 33.04
CA ASN A 278 28.40 -10.87 32.11
C ASN A 278 28.28 -10.44 30.63
N GLY A 279 28.23 -9.14 30.33
CA GLY A 279 28.01 -8.59 28.99
C GLY A 279 28.97 -9.12 27.93
N ALA A 280 30.24 -9.35 28.30
CA ALA A 280 31.24 -9.93 27.39
C ALA A 280 30.91 -11.37 26.95
N GLN A 281 30.33 -12.21 27.82
CA GLN A 281 29.90 -13.58 27.49
C GLN A 281 28.65 -13.58 26.61
N TYR A 282 27.79 -12.58 26.81
CA TYR A 282 26.60 -12.34 26.00
C TYR A 282 26.97 -11.83 24.59
N ALA A 283 27.94 -10.91 24.48
CA ALA A 283 28.51 -10.44 23.22
C ALA A 283 29.16 -11.60 22.43
N SER A 284 29.97 -12.44 23.07
CA SER A 284 30.57 -13.60 22.39
C SER A 284 29.53 -14.58 21.87
N LEU A 285 28.43 -14.81 22.60
CA LEU A 285 27.33 -15.65 22.14
C LEU A 285 26.63 -15.05 20.89
N TRP A 286 26.44 -13.73 20.83
CA TRP A 286 25.94 -13.08 19.62
C TRP A 286 26.87 -13.26 18.42
N HIS A 287 28.19 -13.15 18.61
CA HIS A 287 29.17 -13.39 17.54
C HIS A 287 29.08 -14.84 17.03
N GLU A 288 29.04 -15.82 17.93
CA GLU A 288 28.91 -17.24 17.59
C GLU A 288 27.58 -17.55 16.86
N ILE A 289 26.46 -16.95 17.29
CA ILE A 289 25.16 -17.10 16.60
C ILE A 289 25.21 -16.55 15.18
N LEU A 290 25.84 -15.38 14.97
CA LEU A 290 25.95 -14.76 13.64
C LEU A 290 26.88 -15.54 12.70
N ASP A 291 27.97 -16.12 13.21
CA ASP A 291 28.87 -16.99 12.43
C ASP A 291 28.23 -18.33 12.04
N GLN A 292 27.19 -18.78 12.77
CA GLN A 292 26.46 -20.03 12.49
C GLN A 292 25.18 -19.85 11.67
N LEU A 293 24.94 -18.66 11.11
CA LEU A 293 23.77 -18.43 10.25
C LEU A 293 23.85 -19.22 8.93
N PRO A 294 22.72 -19.82 8.47
CA PRO A 294 22.74 -20.76 7.35
C PRO A 294 22.94 -20.12 5.97
N SER A 295 22.89 -18.80 5.84
CA SER A 295 23.16 -18.10 4.57
C SER A 295 23.53 -16.63 4.74
N ILE A 296 24.41 -16.15 3.85
CA ILE A 296 24.73 -14.72 3.66
C ILE A 296 23.46 -13.85 3.53
N SER A 297 22.41 -14.31 2.85
CA SER A 297 21.14 -13.57 2.73
C SER A 297 20.39 -13.41 4.06
N THR A 298 20.50 -14.40 4.95
CA THR A 298 19.94 -14.34 6.31
C THR A 298 20.67 -13.27 7.11
N THR A 299 22.00 -13.34 7.10
CA THR A 299 22.89 -12.37 7.77
C THR A 299 22.69 -10.95 7.24
N GLN A 300 22.60 -10.76 5.93
CA GLN A 300 22.33 -9.45 5.32
C GLN A 300 20.97 -8.87 5.72
N SER A 301 19.95 -9.72 5.88
CA SER A 301 18.61 -9.28 6.32
C SER A 301 18.63 -8.83 7.79
N ILE A 302 19.31 -9.57 8.66
CA ILE A 302 19.49 -9.23 10.08
C ILE A 302 20.25 -7.91 10.21
N LEU A 303 21.43 -7.80 9.57
CA LEU A 303 22.26 -6.60 9.60
C LEU A 303 21.54 -5.36 9.02
N THR A 304 20.79 -5.51 7.92
CA THR A 304 19.99 -4.42 7.35
C THR A 304 18.90 -3.96 8.33
N SER A 305 18.24 -4.91 9.01
CA SER A 305 17.22 -4.58 10.02
C SER A 305 17.84 -3.89 11.23
N LEU A 306 18.99 -4.39 11.72
CA LEU A 306 19.78 -3.80 12.81
C LEU A 306 20.15 -2.35 12.47
N PHE A 307 20.79 -2.10 11.33
CA PHE A 307 21.17 -0.74 10.90
C PHE A 307 19.95 0.19 10.82
N SER A 308 18.80 -0.30 10.34
CA SER A 308 17.56 0.51 10.31
C SER A 308 16.97 0.82 11.70
N SER A 309 17.28 -0.01 12.70
CA SER A 309 16.82 0.12 14.09
C SER A 309 17.74 0.94 15.00
N LEU A 310 18.93 1.33 14.52
CA LEU A 310 19.78 2.32 15.18
C LEU A 310 19.10 3.69 15.13
N SER A 311 18.95 4.36 16.27
CA SER A 311 18.44 5.74 16.30
C SER A 311 19.13 6.57 17.34
N ILE A 312 19.64 7.70 16.87
CA ILE A 312 19.83 8.88 17.69
C ILE A 312 18.44 9.52 17.84
N GLY A 313 17.85 9.41 19.03
CA GLY A 313 16.67 10.22 19.37
C GLY A 313 17.08 11.68 19.42
N PHE A 314 16.49 12.53 18.57
CA PHE A 314 16.79 13.97 18.54
C PHE A 314 15.90 14.80 19.47
N ASP A 315 14.89 14.19 20.11
CA ASP A 315 13.81 14.92 20.79
C ASP A 315 13.80 14.84 22.33
N SER A 316 14.69 14.07 22.99
CA SER A 316 14.49 13.72 24.42
C SER A 316 15.58 14.10 25.43
N ASP A 317 16.81 14.47 25.03
CA ASP A 317 17.82 14.85 26.04
C ASP A 317 18.84 15.91 25.57
N PRO A 318 19.01 17.02 26.32
CA PRO A 318 20.00 18.06 26.05
C PRO A 318 21.39 17.80 26.68
N GLY A 319 21.58 16.75 27.47
CA GLY A 319 22.86 16.43 28.13
C GLY A 319 23.91 15.85 27.18
N VAL A 320 23.62 14.71 26.55
CA VAL A 320 24.59 13.95 25.75
C VAL A 320 24.77 14.52 24.33
N GLY A 321 26.00 14.93 24.02
CA GLY A 321 26.38 15.43 22.69
C GLY A 321 26.24 14.39 21.57
N PRO A 322 26.02 14.82 20.30
CA PRO A 322 25.71 13.93 19.18
C PRO A 322 26.82 12.91 18.86
N ASN A 323 28.07 13.24 19.20
CA ASN A 323 29.23 12.37 18.93
C ASN A 323 29.29 11.18 19.88
N ALA A 324 28.98 11.39 21.18
CA ALA A 324 28.91 10.32 22.17
C ALA A 324 27.78 9.33 21.83
N ARG A 325 26.64 9.81 21.32
CA ARG A 325 25.56 8.93 20.81
C ARG A 325 25.99 8.10 19.60
N VAL A 326 26.76 8.68 18.67
CA VAL A 326 27.35 7.93 17.54
C VAL A 326 28.31 6.85 18.05
N LYS A 327 29.20 7.19 18.99
CA LYS A 327 30.14 6.23 19.58
C LYS A 327 29.41 5.09 20.31
N ALA A 328 28.36 5.39 21.09
CA ALA A 328 27.56 4.39 21.78
C ALA A 328 26.85 3.41 20.82
N GLU A 329 26.23 3.90 19.74
CA GLU A 329 25.63 3.02 18.72
C GLU A 329 26.69 2.23 17.93
N ALA A 330 27.90 2.78 17.75
CA ALA A 330 29.01 2.08 17.12
C ALA A 330 29.62 0.99 18.04
N SER A 331 29.68 1.23 19.35
CA SER A 331 30.03 0.22 20.36
C SER A 331 28.99 -0.90 20.40
N LEU A 332 27.70 -0.59 20.35
CA LEU A 332 26.64 -1.60 20.23
C LEU A 332 26.84 -2.52 19.00
N LEU A 333 27.20 -1.96 17.84
CA LEU A 333 27.52 -2.77 16.66
C LEU A 333 28.77 -3.64 16.89
N LEU A 334 29.79 -3.11 17.59
CA LEU A 334 30.99 -3.87 17.95
C LEU A 334 30.68 -5.04 18.89
N ASP A 335 29.77 -4.85 19.84
CA ASP A 335 29.39 -5.84 20.84
C ASP A 335 28.40 -6.91 20.33
N VAL A 336 27.52 -6.55 19.37
CA VAL A 336 26.52 -7.49 18.81
C VAL A 336 27.02 -8.19 17.55
N VAL A 337 27.74 -7.47 16.67
CA VAL A 337 28.20 -8.01 15.38
C VAL A 337 29.67 -8.43 15.44
N GLY A 338 30.48 -7.78 16.26
CA GLY A 338 31.90 -8.06 16.43
C GLY A 338 32.81 -7.11 15.66
N HIS A 339 34.12 -7.35 15.81
CA HIS A 339 35.15 -6.64 15.06
C HIS A 339 35.10 -7.01 13.57
N LEU A 340 35.40 -6.02 12.73
CA LEU A 340 35.45 -6.15 11.28
C LEU A 340 36.91 -6.26 10.82
N GLY A 341 37.16 -7.12 9.82
CA GLY A 341 38.49 -7.35 9.28
C GLY A 341 38.54 -8.63 8.42
N GLU A 342 39.67 -8.86 7.76
CA GLU A 342 39.85 -9.94 6.77
C GLU A 342 39.54 -11.36 7.32
N ALA A 343 39.62 -11.55 8.64
CA ALA A 343 39.33 -12.84 9.30
C ALA A 343 37.86 -13.29 9.20
N ARG A 344 36.90 -12.37 9.00
CA ARG A 344 35.45 -12.67 8.87
C ARG A 344 34.92 -12.23 7.50
N GLY A 345 35.54 -12.74 6.44
CA GLY A 345 35.29 -12.33 5.05
C GLY A 345 33.82 -12.34 4.61
N GLU A 346 33.02 -13.36 4.96
CA GLU A 346 31.60 -13.40 4.54
C GLU A 346 30.73 -12.31 5.20
N LEU A 347 31.07 -11.91 6.43
CA LEU A 347 30.44 -10.80 7.13
C LEU A 347 30.91 -9.46 6.56
N TRP A 348 32.21 -9.34 6.27
CA TRP A 348 32.78 -8.16 5.60
C TRP A 348 32.15 -7.89 4.24
N ASP A 349 32.03 -8.90 3.39
CA ASP A 349 31.37 -8.83 2.08
C ASP A 349 29.89 -8.45 2.23
N SER A 350 29.21 -9.02 3.24
CA SER A 350 27.81 -8.70 3.55
C SER A 350 27.64 -7.25 3.97
N ILE A 351 28.46 -6.74 4.89
CA ILE A 351 28.42 -5.36 5.37
C ILE A 351 28.79 -4.40 4.24
N THR A 352 29.84 -4.67 3.49
CA THR A 352 30.26 -3.86 2.33
C THR A 352 29.14 -3.79 1.28
N SER A 353 28.46 -4.90 0.99
CA SER A 353 27.32 -4.91 0.08
C SER A 353 26.14 -4.07 0.60
N ILE A 354 25.74 -4.23 1.87
CA ILE A 354 24.62 -3.48 2.49
C ILE A 354 24.92 -1.99 2.59
N THR A 355 26.16 -1.62 2.90
CA THR A 355 26.56 -0.23 3.15
C THR A 355 26.82 0.54 1.87
N LEU A 356 27.26 -0.09 0.77
CA LEU A 356 27.53 0.59 -0.49
C LEU A 356 26.35 0.61 -1.46
N ASN A 357 25.58 -0.49 -1.55
CA ASN A 357 24.51 -0.62 -2.55
C ASN A 357 23.16 -0.02 -2.14
N ARG A 358 23.04 0.47 -0.90
CA ARG A 358 21.77 0.93 -0.32
C ARG A 358 21.88 2.37 0.19
N GLY A 359 20.83 3.15 -0.03
CA GLY A 359 20.73 4.50 0.51
C GLY A 359 20.48 4.50 2.02
N TRP A 360 21.44 4.99 2.79
CA TRP A 360 21.32 5.26 4.22
C TRP A 360 21.40 6.78 4.49
N THR A 361 21.27 7.20 5.75
CA THR A 361 21.45 8.61 6.13
C THR A 361 22.89 8.91 6.54
N GLU A 362 23.26 10.20 6.55
CA GLU A 362 24.57 10.67 7.01
C GLU A 362 24.93 10.17 8.43
N TRP A 363 23.94 10.00 9.32
CA TRP A 363 24.15 9.46 10.66
C TRP A 363 24.59 7.99 10.65
N HIS A 364 24.07 7.19 9.72
CA HIS A 364 24.54 5.81 9.55
C HIS A 364 25.99 5.81 9.05
N ALA A 365 26.36 6.71 8.13
CA ALA A 365 27.74 6.82 7.67
C ALA A 365 28.73 7.10 8.82
N ARG A 366 28.36 7.97 9.78
CA ARG A 366 29.16 8.23 11.00
C ARG A 366 29.26 7.01 11.91
N ILE A 367 28.14 6.35 12.22
CA ILE A 367 28.12 5.15 13.07
C ILE A 367 28.95 4.03 12.46
N LEU A 368 28.77 3.76 11.16
CA LEU A 368 29.50 2.71 10.44
C LEU A 368 31.01 2.99 10.38
N VAL A 369 31.44 4.22 10.09
CA VAL A 369 32.87 4.58 10.11
C VAL A 369 33.45 4.49 11.52
N CYS A 370 32.72 4.95 12.54
CA CYS A 370 33.17 4.84 13.93
C CYS A 370 33.26 3.38 14.40
N TRP A 371 32.40 2.49 13.90
CA TRP A 371 32.43 1.06 14.19
C TRP A 371 33.59 0.35 13.46
N VAL A 372 33.75 0.60 12.15
CA VAL A 372 34.88 0.08 11.34
C VAL A 372 36.24 0.53 11.88
N ALA A 373 36.30 1.73 12.48
CA ALA A 373 37.50 2.23 13.14
C ALA A 373 37.84 1.57 14.49
N GLY A 374 36.92 0.81 15.08
CA GLY A 374 37.04 0.28 16.44
C GLY A 374 36.50 1.25 17.50
N ALA A 375 35.18 1.31 17.66
CA ALA A 375 34.52 2.28 18.55
C ALA A 375 34.95 2.24 20.03
N GLN A 376 35.53 1.12 20.48
CA GLN A 376 36.03 0.90 21.84
C GLN A 376 37.57 0.99 21.96
N SER A 377 38.31 1.19 20.86
CA SER A 377 39.78 1.30 20.90
C SER A 377 40.26 2.76 20.88
N ASP A 378 41.28 3.07 21.68
CA ASP A 378 41.89 4.42 21.74
C ASP A 378 42.56 4.84 20.42
N ASN A 379 42.92 3.87 19.58
CA ASN A 379 43.47 4.09 18.25
C ASN A 379 42.52 3.50 17.19
N ALA A 380 42.42 4.18 16.05
CA ALA A 380 41.64 3.71 14.91
C ALA A 380 42.37 2.57 14.16
N ASP A 381 41.63 1.59 13.66
CA ASP A 381 42.17 0.56 12.75
C ASP A 381 42.36 1.12 11.33
N ASP A 382 43.49 1.81 11.14
CA ASP A 382 43.90 2.39 9.85
C ASP A 382 43.92 1.36 8.69
N ALA A 383 44.17 0.07 8.97
CA ALA A 383 44.25 -0.97 7.95
C ALA A 383 42.86 -1.37 7.45
N THR A 384 41.94 -1.66 8.37
CA THR A 384 40.55 -2.02 8.03
C THR A 384 39.79 -0.83 7.41
N ILE A 385 39.99 0.39 7.91
CA ILE A 385 39.47 1.61 7.26
C ILE A 385 40.05 1.76 5.86
N GLY A 386 41.38 1.59 5.69
CA GLY A 386 42.06 1.69 4.40
C GLY A 386 41.57 0.67 3.36
N ALA A 387 41.27 -0.55 3.79
CA ALA A 387 40.69 -1.61 2.96
C ALA A 387 39.24 -1.31 2.55
N TRP A 388 38.41 -0.77 3.46
CA TRP A 388 37.04 -0.38 3.11
C TRP A 388 37.02 0.84 2.18
N LEU A 389 37.90 1.80 2.43
CA LEU A 389 37.97 3.06 1.71
C LEU A 389 38.27 2.87 0.22
N SER A 390 39.07 1.88 -0.17
CA SER A 390 39.26 1.53 -1.59
C SER A 390 37.96 1.08 -2.25
N THR A 391 37.18 0.19 -1.59
CA THR A 391 35.87 -0.27 -2.08
C THR A 391 34.83 0.86 -2.16
N ILE A 392 34.86 1.81 -1.22
CA ILE A 392 34.02 3.02 -1.26
C ILE A 392 34.39 3.87 -2.49
N VAL A 393 35.69 4.10 -2.74
CA VAL A 393 36.16 4.89 -3.88
C VAL A 393 35.77 4.26 -5.22
N ASP A 394 35.85 2.94 -5.35
CA ASP A 394 35.48 2.25 -6.59
C ASP A 394 33.98 2.36 -6.91
N VAL A 395 33.10 2.22 -5.90
CA VAL A 395 31.65 2.42 -6.08
C VAL A 395 31.31 3.90 -6.30
N TRP A 396 31.91 4.82 -5.53
CA TRP A 396 31.67 6.26 -5.64
C TRP A 396 32.11 6.83 -7.00
N SER A 397 33.21 6.30 -7.56
CA SER A 397 33.77 6.71 -8.86
C SER A 397 33.10 6.00 -10.06
N SER A 398 32.19 5.05 -9.82
CA SER A 398 31.57 4.27 -10.89
C SER A 398 30.69 5.15 -11.81
N PRO A 399 30.84 5.08 -13.14
CA PRO A 399 30.04 5.87 -14.07
C PRO A 399 28.56 5.51 -14.03
N ASP A 400 28.20 4.28 -13.64
CA ASP A 400 26.81 3.86 -13.50
C ASP A 400 26.19 4.41 -12.21
N HIS A 401 26.97 4.47 -11.12
CA HIS A 401 26.54 5.17 -9.91
C HIS A 401 26.23 6.64 -10.21
N ILE A 402 27.19 7.36 -10.84
CA ILE A 402 27.09 8.80 -11.12
C ILE A 402 25.92 9.15 -12.07
N LYS A 403 25.50 8.23 -12.96
CA LYS A 403 24.42 8.47 -13.93
C LYS A 403 23.01 8.11 -13.46
N TYR A 404 22.88 7.09 -12.61
CA TYR A 404 21.57 6.46 -12.34
C TYR A 404 21.14 6.54 -10.87
N SER A 405 21.97 7.07 -9.97
CA SER A 405 21.66 7.13 -8.54
C SER A 405 20.92 8.41 -8.14
N LEU A 406 20.23 8.36 -7.01
CA LEU A 406 19.53 9.51 -6.45
C LEU A 406 20.52 10.45 -5.74
N LEU A 407 20.21 11.75 -5.68
CA LEU A 407 21.02 12.75 -4.97
C LEU A 407 21.29 12.36 -3.50
N SER A 408 20.31 11.76 -2.82
CA SER A 408 20.47 11.25 -1.45
C SER A 408 21.52 10.13 -1.34
N GLN A 409 21.65 9.27 -2.36
CA GLN A 409 22.67 8.23 -2.41
C GLN A 409 24.05 8.80 -2.70
N HIS A 410 24.16 9.81 -3.57
CA HIS A 410 25.41 10.55 -3.76
C HIS A 410 25.85 11.26 -2.49
N GLN A 411 24.93 11.93 -1.79
CA GLN A 411 25.21 12.59 -0.51
C GLN A 411 25.65 11.58 0.55
N TYR A 412 24.99 10.43 0.66
CA TYR A 412 25.35 9.37 1.59
C TYR A 412 26.75 8.78 1.28
N LEU A 413 27.02 8.32 0.05
CA LEU A 413 28.33 7.75 -0.29
C LEU A 413 29.46 8.78 -0.22
N THR A 414 29.20 10.04 -0.55
CA THR A 414 30.19 11.13 -0.36
C THR A 414 30.44 11.40 1.12
N SER A 415 29.40 11.34 1.97
CA SER A 415 29.57 11.45 3.42
C SER A 415 30.40 10.28 3.97
N LEU A 416 30.09 9.06 3.54
CA LEU A 416 30.81 7.84 3.93
C LEU A 416 32.30 7.90 3.55
N LEU A 417 32.59 8.27 2.31
CA LEU A 417 33.93 8.51 1.79
C LEU A 417 34.69 9.52 2.65
N LEU A 418 34.09 10.67 2.92
CA LEU A 418 34.74 11.76 3.65
C LEU A 418 34.93 11.48 5.14
N PHE A 419 33.97 10.81 5.79
CA PHE A 419 34.14 10.37 7.18
C PHE A 419 35.26 9.34 7.30
N ALA A 420 35.32 8.31 6.43
CA ALA A 420 36.41 7.34 6.42
C ALA A 420 37.79 8.01 6.23
N ILE A 421 37.89 9.00 5.33
CA ILE A 421 39.10 9.81 5.13
C ILE A 421 39.46 10.67 6.35
N SER A 422 38.47 11.15 7.11
CA SER A 422 38.70 11.99 8.29
C SER A 422 39.28 11.23 9.50
N TYR A 423 39.15 9.91 9.52
CA TYR A 423 39.70 9.06 10.57
C TYR A 423 41.17 8.72 10.33
N LEU A 424 41.58 8.56 9.07
CA LEU A 424 42.95 8.26 8.69
C LEU A 424 43.91 9.44 8.96
N PRO A 425 45.15 9.20 9.43
CA PRO A 425 46.14 10.25 9.62
C PRO A 425 46.59 10.82 8.26
N PRO A 426 46.97 12.12 8.18
CA PRO A 426 47.44 12.75 6.93
C PRO A 426 48.66 12.07 6.30
N SER A 427 49.47 11.37 7.11
CA SER A 427 50.65 10.62 6.66
C SER A 427 50.34 9.20 6.16
N SER A 428 49.06 8.79 6.11
CA SER A 428 48.70 7.41 5.75
C SER A 428 48.95 7.11 4.25
N PRO A 429 49.45 5.90 3.93
CA PRO A 429 49.69 5.50 2.54
C PRO A 429 48.40 5.35 1.73
N HIS A 430 47.30 4.93 2.37
CA HIS A 430 45.98 4.79 1.75
C HIS A 430 45.40 6.13 1.29
N LEU A 431 45.60 7.21 2.06
CA LEU A 431 45.13 8.54 1.71
C LEU A 431 45.94 9.14 0.55
N SER A 432 47.26 8.88 0.54
CA SER A 432 48.16 9.28 -0.56
C SER A 432 47.85 8.55 -1.88
N SER A 433 47.47 7.26 -1.83
CA SER A 433 47.13 6.50 -3.04
C SER A 433 45.82 6.95 -3.67
N ILE A 434 44.81 7.33 -2.88
CA ILE A 434 43.52 7.83 -3.38
C ILE A 434 43.68 9.19 -4.08
N GLY A 435 44.45 10.11 -3.51
CA GLY A 435 44.76 11.40 -4.14
C GLY A 435 45.61 11.30 -5.42
N LEU A 436 46.10 10.11 -5.76
CA LEU A 436 46.78 9.77 -7.01
C LEU A 436 45.99 8.78 -7.87
N SER A 437 44.83 8.29 -7.41
CA SER A 437 44.10 7.22 -8.10
C SER A 437 43.44 7.74 -9.38
N PRO A 438 43.67 7.09 -10.54
CA PRO A 438 43.00 7.46 -11.77
C PRO A 438 41.49 7.21 -11.71
N THR A 439 41.00 6.27 -10.89
CA THR A 439 39.56 6.02 -10.71
C THR A 439 38.90 7.22 -10.04
N PHE A 440 39.45 7.68 -8.91
CA PHE A 440 38.96 8.84 -8.17
C PHE A 440 38.98 10.12 -9.02
N ILE A 441 40.10 10.42 -9.69
CA ILE A 441 40.24 11.65 -10.51
C ILE A 441 39.24 11.65 -11.70
N SER A 442 39.05 10.49 -12.34
CA SER A 442 38.06 10.32 -13.41
C SER A 442 36.62 10.46 -12.88
N GLY A 443 36.35 9.90 -11.70
CA GLY A 443 35.08 10.04 -10.98
C GLY A 443 34.75 11.52 -10.71
N VAL A 444 35.70 12.29 -10.14
CA VAL A 444 35.55 13.73 -9.90
C VAL A 444 35.20 14.49 -11.19
N GLY A 445 35.89 14.23 -12.30
CA GLY A 445 35.56 14.84 -13.60
C GLY A 445 34.16 14.48 -14.11
N THR A 446 33.71 13.26 -13.85
CA THR A 446 32.36 12.79 -14.21
C THR A 446 31.28 13.44 -13.32
N TYR A 447 31.53 13.62 -12.02
CA TYR A 447 30.65 14.38 -11.13
C TYR A 447 30.54 15.85 -11.54
N ILE A 448 31.66 16.52 -11.84
CA ILE A 448 31.68 17.95 -12.21
C ILE A 448 30.95 18.21 -13.54
N SER A 449 30.97 17.23 -14.46
CA SER A 449 30.24 17.31 -15.74
C SER A 449 28.76 16.91 -15.64
N HIS A 450 28.25 16.56 -14.46
CA HIS A 450 26.84 16.20 -14.27
C HIS A 450 25.90 17.42 -14.36
N ASN A 451 24.68 17.22 -14.88
CA ASN A 451 23.71 18.32 -15.10
C ASN A 451 23.10 18.85 -13.80
N ASP A 452 22.89 18.00 -12.79
CA ASP A 452 22.38 18.38 -11.47
C ASP A 452 23.48 19.06 -10.62
N GLN A 453 23.17 20.25 -10.08
CA GLN A 453 24.09 21.04 -9.25
C GLN A 453 24.46 20.36 -7.92
N GLY A 454 23.51 19.69 -7.26
CA GLY A 454 23.76 18.98 -6.01
C GLY A 454 24.73 17.82 -6.21
N VAL A 455 24.61 17.11 -7.34
CA VAL A 455 25.56 16.05 -7.73
C VAL A 455 26.95 16.63 -8.04
N ARG A 456 27.04 17.74 -8.77
CA ARG A 456 28.33 18.44 -8.97
C ARG A 456 29.00 18.83 -7.65
N LEU A 457 28.23 19.35 -6.69
CA LEU A 457 28.71 19.76 -5.38
C LEU A 457 29.31 18.58 -4.57
N CYS A 458 28.76 17.36 -4.69
CA CYS A 458 29.34 16.17 -4.08
C CYS A 458 30.77 15.90 -4.59
N GLY A 459 30.98 15.94 -5.92
CA GLY A 459 32.30 15.73 -6.53
C GLY A 459 33.31 16.83 -6.19
N MET A 460 32.89 18.10 -6.24
CA MET A 460 33.75 19.23 -5.86
C MET A 460 34.14 19.19 -4.39
N LEU A 461 33.20 18.84 -3.50
CA LEU A 461 33.46 18.70 -2.06
C LEU A 461 34.45 17.57 -1.77
N ALA A 462 34.26 16.41 -2.40
CA ALA A 462 35.16 15.28 -2.25
C ALA A 462 36.59 15.64 -2.69
N ALA A 463 36.72 16.32 -3.82
CA ALA A 463 38.00 16.74 -4.37
C ALA A 463 38.74 17.77 -3.48
N GLU A 464 38.06 18.81 -2.96
CA GLU A 464 38.69 19.77 -2.03
C GLU A 464 39.18 19.10 -0.75
N VAL A 465 38.36 18.22 -0.13
CA VAL A 465 38.72 17.58 1.14
C VAL A 465 39.88 16.58 0.95
N VAL A 466 39.87 15.79 -0.14
CA VAL A 466 40.99 14.87 -0.47
C VAL A 466 42.27 15.65 -0.77
N ALA A 467 42.19 16.75 -1.54
CA ALA A 467 43.36 17.60 -1.79
C ALA A 467 43.92 18.16 -0.48
N HIS A 468 43.08 18.78 0.35
CA HIS A 468 43.50 19.36 1.62
C HIS A 468 44.13 18.32 2.57
N ARG A 469 43.53 17.13 2.71
CA ARG A 469 44.08 16.05 3.55
C ARG A 469 45.37 15.45 2.98
N THR A 470 45.60 15.48 1.66
CA THR A 470 46.85 15.06 1.01
C THR A 470 47.93 16.15 0.96
N GLY A 471 47.69 17.31 1.58
CA GLY A 471 48.63 18.44 1.58
C GLY A 471 48.72 19.18 0.24
N ARG A 472 47.68 19.10 -0.60
CA ARG A 472 47.55 19.81 -1.87
C ARG A 472 46.49 20.90 -1.79
N GLU A 473 46.69 21.98 -2.51
CA GLU A 473 45.71 23.06 -2.61
C GLU A 473 44.80 22.86 -3.83
N LEU A 474 43.49 22.77 -3.58
CA LEU A 474 42.44 22.81 -4.59
C LEU A 474 41.24 23.53 -3.97
N ALA A 475 40.72 24.54 -4.67
CA ALA A 475 39.55 25.29 -4.26
C ALA A 475 38.70 25.64 -5.50
N PHE A 476 37.43 25.22 -5.52
CA PHE A 476 36.45 25.62 -6.53
C PHE A 476 35.72 26.92 -6.13
N GLY A 477 35.62 27.17 -4.82
CA GLY A 477 34.94 28.35 -4.27
C GLY A 477 33.41 28.25 -4.28
N ASP A 478 32.74 29.35 -3.91
CA ASP A 478 31.28 29.50 -3.93
C ASP A 478 30.49 28.47 -3.08
N TRP A 479 30.89 28.26 -1.83
CA TRP A 479 30.20 27.36 -0.89
C TRP A 479 29.02 28.00 -0.12
N ASP A 480 28.80 29.32 -0.30
CA ASP A 480 27.79 30.09 0.41
C ASP A 480 26.47 30.27 -0.36
N GLY A 481 25.41 30.62 0.39
CA GLY A 481 24.04 30.76 -0.11
C GLY A 481 23.19 29.48 -0.03
N ASP A 482 21.94 29.61 -0.49
CA ASP A 482 20.86 28.65 -0.21
C ASP A 482 20.49 27.74 -1.41
N SER A 483 21.31 27.74 -2.47
CA SER A 483 21.14 26.83 -3.60
C SER A 483 21.25 25.35 -3.17
N PRO A 484 20.50 24.43 -3.79
CA PRO A 484 20.39 23.04 -3.36
C PRO A 484 21.77 22.35 -3.26
N GLY A 485 22.02 21.71 -2.12
CA GLY A 485 23.27 21.00 -1.81
C GLY A 485 24.33 21.82 -1.06
N LYS A 486 24.35 23.16 -1.16
CA LYS A 486 25.38 23.98 -0.46
C LYS A 486 25.25 23.93 1.07
N ALA A 487 24.03 23.97 1.59
CA ALA A 487 23.78 23.84 3.03
C ALA A 487 24.27 22.50 3.60
N TRP A 488 24.03 21.39 2.87
CA TRP A 488 24.56 20.06 3.21
C TRP A 488 26.09 20.04 3.20
N ALA A 489 26.72 20.58 2.15
CA ALA A 489 28.18 20.62 2.04
C ALA A 489 28.84 21.42 3.18
N ARG A 490 28.26 22.56 3.58
CA ARG A 490 28.72 23.35 4.74
C ARG A 490 28.58 22.57 6.06
N ASN A 491 27.44 21.90 6.27
CA ASN A 491 27.19 21.10 7.47
C ASN A 491 28.15 19.89 7.57
N LEU A 492 28.41 19.21 6.46
CA LEU A 492 29.34 18.08 6.40
C LEU A 492 30.79 18.53 6.69
N ARG A 493 31.24 19.67 6.14
CA ARG A 493 32.56 20.25 6.47
C ARG A 493 32.75 20.53 7.95
N GLN A 494 31.71 21.01 8.64
CA GLN A 494 31.76 21.25 10.09
C GLN A 494 31.91 19.95 10.87
N LYS A 495 31.20 18.88 10.49
CA LYS A 495 31.28 17.57 11.14
C LYS A 495 32.64 16.88 10.94
N LEU A 496 33.27 17.04 9.77
CA LEU A 496 34.61 16.49 9.46
C LEU A 496 35.77 17.07 10.30
N GLN A 497 35.50 18.04 11.18
CA GLN A 497 36.47 18.59 12.14
C GLN A 497 36.62 17.72 13.40
N PHE A 498 35.66 16.82 13.67
CA PHE A 498 35.61 15.98 14.86
C PHE A 498 35.54 14.50 14.44
N ARG A 499 36.19 13.62 15.20
CA ARG A 499 36.04 12.16 15.04
C ARG A 499 35.17 11.65 16.19
N ASP A 500 34.23 10.77 15.89
CA ASP A 500 33.29 10.26 16.92
C ASP A 500 33.96 9.28 17.89
N ILE A 501 35.07 8.66 17.49
CA ILE A 501 35.90 7.79 18.34
C ILE A 501 36.53 8.56 19.52
N ASP A 502 36.82 9.86 19.34
CA ASP A 502 37.41 10.73 20.36
C ASP A 502 36.38 11.21 21.42
N ALA A 503 35.10 10.85 21.27
CA ALA A 503 34.06 11.23 22.24
C ALA A 503 34.21 10.46 23.56
N LEU A 504 34.00 11.17 24.68
CA LEU A 504 33.84 10.54 25.99
C LEU A 504 32.45 9.93 26.11
N LEU A 505 32.37 8.76 26.73
CA LEU A 505 31.13 8.11 27.13
C LEU A 505 31.06 8.20 28.66
N ASP A 506 30.24 9.10 29.17
CA ASP A 506 29.95 9.16 30.60
C ASP A 506 28.92 8.06 30.93
N GLU A 507 29.27 7.13 31.82
CA GLU A 507 28.48 5.91 32.07
C GLU A 507 27.09 6.19 32.68
N ASP A 508 26.94 7.32 33.38
CA ASP A 508 25.71 7.73 34.07
C ASP A 508 24.69 8.44 33.16
N ASP A 509 25.08 8.88 31.96
CA ASP A 509 24.32 9.87 31.17
C ASP A 509 23.50 9.24 30.01
N VAL A 510 23.45 7.90 29.92
CA VAL A 510 22.82 7.16 28.79
C VAL A 510 21.60 6.33 29.23
N ASP A 511 20.67 6.99 29.92
CA ASP A 511 19.32 6.50 30.19
C ASP A 511 18.42 6.68 28.95
N ILE A 512 18.47 5.70 28.05
CA ILE A 512 17.48 5.58 26.98
C ILE A 512 16.23 4.94 27.60
N ASP A 513 15.22 5.79 27.86
CA ASP A 513 13.86 5.50 28.34
C ASP A 513 13.49 4.01 28.34
N VAL A 514 13.39 3.41 29.54
CA VAL A 514 13.07 1.98 29.73
C VAL A 514 11.56 1.82 30.00
N PRO A 515 10.74 1.32 29.06
CA PRO A 515 9.35 0.99 29.33
C PRO A 515 9.32 -0.35 30.05
N THR A 516 9.19 -0.34 31.38
CA THR A 516 9.14 -1.57 32.19
C THR A 516 7.82 -2.33 31.95
N PRO A 517 7.82 -3.63 31.59
CA PRO A 517 6.59 -4.38 31.38
C PRO A 517 6.31 -5.37 32.54
N ALA A 518 5.38 -5.04 33.44
CA ALA A 518 4.80 -6.03 34.37
C ALA A 518 3.39 -5.68 34.89
N GLU A 519 2.45 -6.58 34.56
CA GLU A 519 1.36 -7.11 35.40
C GLU A 519 0.13 -6.27 35.84
N GLN A 520 -0.95 -7.03 36.09
CA GLN A 520 -2.33 -6.57 36.17
C GLN A 520 -2.85 -6.55 37.62
N ALA A 521 -3.72 -5.58 37.88
CA ALA A 521 -4.38 -5.26 39.14
C ALA A 521 -4.96 -6.42 39.98
N GLN A 522 -4.98 -6.22 41.31
CA GLN A 522 -6.01 -6.77 42.21
C GLN A 522 -6.40 -5.75 43.30
N LEU A 523 -7.56 -5.97 43.93
CA LEU A 523 -8.42 -4.94 44.54
C LEU A 523 -8.55 -5.04 46.08
N GLN A 524 -8.88 -3.88 46.70
CA GLN A 524 -9.65 -3.71 47.96
C GLN A 524 -8.99 -4.09 49.30
N ALA A 525 -9.21 -3.40 50.44
CA ALA A 525 -10.04 -2.22 50.76
C ALA A 525 -9.57 -1.45 52.03
N THR A 526 -10.16 -0.25 52.26
CA THR A 526 -10.25 0.54 53.53
C THR A 526 -8.95 1.02 54.22
N GLU A 527 -8.84 2.24 54.78
CA GLU A 527 -9.66 3.47 54.73
C GLU A 527 -8.79 4.66 55.20
N GLY A 528 -8.92 5.89 54.65
CA GLY A 528 -8.12 7.03 55.13
C GLY A 528 -7.86 8.23 54.19
N HIS A 529 -8.90 8.79 53.55
CA HIS A 529 -9.16 10.23 53.25
C HIS A 529 -8.00 11.28 52.98
N PRO A 530 -8.26 12.38 52.23
CA PRO A 530 -8.80 12.48 50.86
C PRO A 530 -8.23 13.67 50.02
N THR A 531 -8.07 13.56 48.69
CA THR A 531 -8.28 14.74 47.81
C THR A 531 -8.86 14.32 46.46
N GLN A 532 -9.90 15.04 46.01
CA GLN A 532 -10.78 14.64 44.92
C GLN A 532 -10.56 15.50 43.67
N LYS A 533 -10.84 14.93 42.49
CA LYS A 533 -11.34 15.71 41.34
C LYS A 533 -12.78 16.15 41.64
N PRO A 534 -13.22 17.32 41.16
CA PRO A 534 -14.61 17.43 40.74
C PRO A 534 -14.78 17.93 39.31
N THR A 535 -15.62 17.20 38.57
CA THR A 535 -16.37 17.65 37.40
C THR A 535 -17.24 18.87 37.72
N ILE A 536 -17.56 19.72 36.74
CA ILE A 536 -18.66 20.68 36.84
C ILE A 536 -19.72 20.38 35.78
N VAL A 537 -20.97 20.25 36.25
CA VAL A 537 -22.21 20.46 35.49
C VAL A 537 -23.06 21.44 36.33
N LEU A 538 -23.95 22.19 35.68
CA LEU A 538 -24.92 23.15 36.23
C LEU A 538 -25.60 22.68 37.55
N ALA A 539 -26.07 23.53 38.46
CA ALA A 539 -26.68 24.86 38.24
C ALA A 539 -26.73 25.79 39.49
N THR A 540 -27.24 27.01 39.25
CA THR A 540 -27.93 27.97 40.18
C THR A 540 -27.13 28.83 41.18
N GLU A 541 -27.68 30.03 41.40
CA GLU A 541 -27.05 31.22 42.01
C GLU A 541 -27.50 31.52 43.47
N SER A 542 -26.99 32.66 44.00
CA SER A 542 -27.38 33.45 45.20
C SER A 542 -26.71 33.08 46.54
N GLY A 543 -26.15 34.02 47.32
CA GLY A 543 -25.79 35.43 47.04
C GLY A 543 -25.67 36.30 48.31
N TYR A 544 -24.66 37.19 48.39
CA TYR A 544 -24.50 38.31 49.37
C TYR A 544 -24.38 37.90 50.88
N ASP A 545 -23.84 38.66 51.85
CA ASP A 545 -23.23 40.01 51.92
C ASP A 545 -22.25 40.12 53.14
N SER A 546 -21.53 41.25 53.25
CA SER A 546 -21.11 41.94 54.49
C SER A 546 -19.95 41.37 55.34
N ASP A 547 -19.06 42.17 55.95
CA ASP A 547 -18.55 43.55 55.71
C ASP A 547 -17.26 43.75 56.58
N ASP A 548 -16.54 44.84 56.30
CA ASP A 548 -15.85 45.72 57.26
C ASP A 548 -14.31 45.62 57.51
N SER A 549 -13.66 46.72 57.11
CA SER A 549 -12.57 47.47 57.78
C SER A 549 -11.07 47.10 57.73
N LEU A 550 -10.34 48.04 57.09
CA LEU A 550 -9.14 48.79 57.54
C LEU A 550 -7.68 48.23 57.39
N VAL A 551 -6.94 48.90 56.48
CA VAL A 551 -5.49 49.29 56.47
C VAL A 551 -4.41 48.19 56.62
N GLY A 552 -3.32 48.13 55.82
CA GLY A 552 -2.97 48.87 54.60
C GLY A 552 -1.50 48.66 54.16
N TYR A 553 -1.21 49.05 52.90
CA TYR A 553 0.07 49.38 52.24
C TYR A 553 1.34 48.50 52.35
N GLN A 554 1.96 48.29 51.16
CA GLN A 554 3.37 47.95 50.86
C GLN A 554 3.82 46.53 51.30
N SER A 555 4.37 45.64 50.46
CA SER A 555 4.79 45.69 49.04
C SER A 555 4.95 44.22 48.51
N GLU A 556 5.28 43.86 47.27
CA GLU A 556 5.72 44.59 46.06
C GLU A 556 5.18 43.90 44.77
N ALA A 557 5.73 44.19 43.58
CA ALA A 557 5.27 43.64 42.30
C ALA A 557 5.85 42.24 41.96
N SER A 558 4.96 41.30 41.59
CA SER A 558 5.35 40.02 40.96
C SER A 558 5.42 40.15 39.43
N SER A 559 6.46 39.58 38.82
CA SER A 559 6.86 39.74 37.42
C SER A 559 6.06 38.92 36.39
N ARG A 560 4.76 38.70 36.63
CA ARG A 560 3.86 38.01 35.68
C ARG A 560 3.00 39.02 34.94
N SER A 561 2.94 38.92 33.62
CA SER A 561 1.99 39.67 32.80
C SER A 561 0.56 39.36 33.25
N ALA A 562 -0.26 40.40 33.40
CA ALA A 562 -1.67 40.24 33.72
C ALA A 562 -2.36 39.45 32.59
N SER A 563 -3.28 38.56 32.97
CA SER A 563 -4.10 37.81 32.01
C SER A 563 -4.85 38.80 31.10
N PRO A 564 -4.86 38.59 29.77
CA PRO A 564 -5.47 39.53 28.83
C PRO A 564 -6.96 39.71 29.13
N THR A 565 -7.42 40.96 29.11
CA THR A 565 -8.83 41.30 29.34
C THR A 565 -9.72 40.77 28.21
N PRO A 566 -11.03 40.56 28.46
CA PRO A 566 -11.97 40.06 27.45
C PRO A 566 -12.00 40.86 26.13
N SER A 567 -11.65 42.15 26.18
CA SER A 567 -11.48 43.00 24.98
C SER A 567 -10.31 42.56 24.09
N ALA A 568 -9.19 42.16 24.67
CA ALA A 568 -8.00 41.71 23.93
C ALA A 568 -8.21 40.33 23.29
N LEU A 569 -9.00 39.47 23.93
CA LEU A 569 -9.40 38.18 23.35
C LEU A 569 -10.28 38.37 22.09
N ALA A 570 -11.19 39.35 22.10
CA ALA A 570 -12.02 39.71 20.94
C ALA A 570 -11.25 40.41 19.80
N GLU A 571 -10.05 40.93 20.08
CA GLU A 571 -9.12 41.42 19.05
C GLU A 571 -8.29 40.26 18.46
N ILE A 572 -7.90 39.28 19.27
CA ILE A 572 -7.21 38.06 18.81
C ILE A 572 -8.11 37.20 17.90
N GLU A 573 -9.41 37.08 18.20
CA GLU A 573 -10.38 36.39 17.32
C GLU A 573 -10.53 37.03 15.93
N LYS A 574 -10.08 38.27 15.73
CA LYS A 574 -10.08 38.95 14.43
C LYS A 574 -8.79 38.76 13.64
N GLU A 575 -7.75 38.15 14.21
CA GLU A 575 -6.46 37.98 13.54
C GLU A 575 -6.26 36.50 13.09
N PRO A 576 -6.37 36.19 11.79
CA PRO A 576 -6.42 34.80 11.29
C PRO A 576 -5.09 34.03 11.43
N THR A 577 -4.02 34.69 11.91
CA THR A 577 -2.68 34.13 12.12
C THR A 577 -2.48 33.44 13.47
N LEU A 578 -3.42 33.55 14.42
CA LEU A 578 -3.26 33.07 15.81
C LEU A 578 -4.13 31.85 16.19
N ASN A 579 -4.80 31.21 15.23
CA ASN A 579 -5.72 30.08 15.46
C ASN A 579 -5.01 28.75 15.81
N VAL A 580 -4.39 28.67 17.01
CA VAL A 580 -3.81 27.45 17.57
C VAL A 580 -4.90 26.63 18.29
N GLY A 581 -5.67 25.84 17.55
CA GLY A 581 -6.73 24.99 18.14
C GLY A 581 -7.49 24.04 17.21
N VAL A 582 -7.45 24.24 15.89
CA VAL A 582 -8.17 23.37 14.94
C VAL A 582 -7.48 22.01 14.82
N LYS A 583 -8.21 20.92 15.10
CA LYS A 583 -7.75 19.55 14.83
C LYS A 583 -7.65 19.34 13.32
N LYS A 584 -6.44 19.37 12.77
CA LYS A 584 -6.20 19.07 11.34
C LYS A 584 -6.74 17.67 11.01
N VAL A 585 -7.58 17.57 9.98
CA VAL A 585 -8.10 16.29 9.48
C VAL A 585 -6.93 15.41 9.05
N ALA A 586 -6.90 14.16 9.52
CA ALA A 586 -5.84 13.22 9.20
C ALA A 586 -5.88 12.82 7.71
N ARG A 587 -4.70 12.73 7.09
CA ARG A 587 -4.55 12.33 5.69
C ARG A 587 -4.92 10.85 5.51
N PRO A 588 -5.84 10.48 4.59
CA PRO A 588 -6.21 9.08 4.39
C PRO A 588 -5.06 8.27 3.78
N VAL A 589 -4.83 7.06 4.31
CA VAL A 589 -3.79 6.12 3.84
C VAL A 589 -4.40 4.93 3.09
N TYR A 590 -5.66 4.62 3.37
CA TYR A 590 -6.42 3.54 2.74
C TYR A 590 -7.61 4.09 1.95
N LEU A 591 -7.99 3.39 0.88
CA LEU A 591 -9.12 3.76 0.02
C LEU A 591 -10.48 3.65 0.73
N ALA A 592 -10.59 2.77 1.73
CA ALA A 592 -11.75 2.71 2.62
C ALA A 592 -11.92 4.01 3.43
N GLN A 593 -10.82 4.54 4.00
CA GLN A 593 -10.81 5.82 4.74
C GLN A 593 -11.09 7.00 3.82
N LEU A 594 -10.54 7.01 2.61
CA LEU A 594 -10.87 8.01 1.59
C LEU A 594 -12.38 8.03 1.31
N GLY A 595 -12.98 6.84 1.16
CA GLY A 595 -14.42 6.69 0.99
C GLY A 595 -15.24 7.15 2.20
N GLU A 596 -14.76 6.96 3.43
CA GLU A 596 -15.41 7.43 4.65
C GLU A 596 -15.42 8.96 4.77
N LEU A 597 -14.30 9.61 4.46
CA LEU A 597 -14.21 11.07 4.40
C LEU A 597 -15.16 11.66 3.35
N LEU A 598 -15.27 11.03 2.18
CA LEU A 598 -16.21 11.44 1.12
C LEU A 598 -17.68 11.16 1.45
N ARG A 599 -17.99 10.14 2.27
CA ARG A 599 -19.37 9.69 2.58
C ARG A 599 -19.90 10.17 3.94
N SER A 600 -19.26 11.16 4.58
CA SER A 600 -19.67 11.69 5.90
C SER A 600 -21.03 12.42 5.92
N GLN A 601 -21.89 12.24 4.91
CA GLN A 601 -23.32 12.55 4.93
C GLN A 601 -24.21 11.38 5.39
N ALA A 602 -23.72 10.14 5.41
CA ALA A 602 -24.58 8.94 5.34
C ALA A 602 -24.65 8.07 6.61
N GLY A 603 -24.07 8.48 7.75
CA GLY A 603 -24.00 7.65 8.96
C GLY A 603 -24.20 8.40 10.27
N THR A 604 -25.42 8.38 10.81
CA THR A 604 -25.86 8.53 12.23
C THR A 604 -25.30 9.66 13.10
N GLN A 605 -24.44 10.53 12.57
CA GLN A 605 -23.99 11.79 13.15
C GLN A 605 -24.66 12.91 12.34
N GLY A 606 -25.15 13.95 13.02
CA GLY A 606 -26.03 14.95 12.42
C GLY A 606 -25.41 15.76 11.29
N LYS A 607 -26.23 16.58 10.61
CA LYS A 607 -25.82 17.51 9.55
C LYS A 607 -24.84 18.62 10.00
N ASP A 608 -24.47 18.63 11.27
CA ASP A 608 -23.79 19.70 11.98
C ASP A 608 -22.39 19.26 12.48
N ASP A 609 -21.61 18.56 11.63
CA ASP A 609 -20.18 18.32 11.88
C ASP A 609 -19.36 19.53 11.39
N PRO A 610 -18.73 20.32 12.29
CA PRO A 610 -18.01 21.54 11.92
C PRO A 610 -16.82 21.29 10.96
N HIS A 611 -16.31 20.06 10.90
CA HIS A 611 -15.16 19.69 10.07
C HIS A 611 -15.54 18.98 8.77
N HIS A 612 -16.83 18.96 8.39
CA HIS A 612 -17.26 18.28 7.17
C HIS A 612 -16.64 18.86 5.90
N ALA A 613 -16.50 20.19 5.81
CA ALA A 613 -15.81 20.86 4.71
C ALA A 613 -14.33 20.44 4.64
N ASP A 614 -13.60 20.55 5.76
CA ASP A 614 -12.20 20.13 5.90
C ASP A 614 -11.97 18.67 5.47
N LYS A 615 -12.92 17.78 5.79
CA LYS A 615 -12.88 16.35 5.45
C LYS A 615 -13.02 16.11 3.94
N ILE A 616 -13.99 16.76 3.30
CA ILE A 616 -14.17 16.66 1.84
C ILE A 616 -12.95 17.25 1.13
N GLU A 617 -12.44 18.40 1.59
CA GLU A 617 -11.27 19.03 0.98
C GLU A 617 -10.02 18.15 1.10
N MET A 618 -9.73 17.61 2.29
CA MET A 618 -8.62 16.68 2.52
C MET A 618 -8.75 15.41 1.66
N ALA A 619 -9.96 14.86 1.51
CA ALA A 619 -10.22 13.71 0.66
C ALA A 619 -9.94 14.02 -0.81
N LEU A 620 -10.50 15.11 -1.35
CA LEU A 620 -10.29 15.53 -2.74
C LEU A 620 -8.83 15.87 -3.05
N ASN A 621 -8.12 16.51 -2.11
CA ASN A 621 -6.69 16.81 -2.21
C ASN A 621 -5.81 15.55 -2.29
N CYS A 622 -6.28 14.41 -1.76
CA CYS A 622 -5.52 13.15 -1.71
C CYS A 622 -6.00 12.08 -2.70
N ALA A 623 -7.23 12.18 -3.21
CA ALA A 623 -7.91 11.11 -3.94
C ALA A 623 -7.13 10.63 -5.18
N GLU A 624 -6.74 11.54 -6.08
CA GLU A 624 -6.03 11.18 -7.32
C GLU A 624 -4.71 10.46 -7.01
N GLU A 625 -3.87 11.04 -6.13
CA GLU A 625 -2.56 10.50 -5.78
C GLU A 625 -2.68 9.14 -5.09
N LEU A 626 -3.66 8.97 -4.19
CA LEU A 626 -3.87 7.72 -3.46
C LEU A 626 -4.39 6.60 -4.37
N ILE A 627 -5.36 6.88 -5.25
CA ILE A 627 -5.89 5.92 -6.23
C ILE A 627 -4.76 5.45 -7.16
N ARG A 628 -3.96 6.38 -7.70
CA ARG A 628 -2.83 6.05 -8.58
C ARG A 628 -1.75 5.22 -7.88
N ARG A 629 -1.40 5.56 -6.62
CA ARG A 629 -0.46 4.77 -5.80
C ARG A 629 -0.97 3.35 -5.50
N LYS A 630 -2.27 3.19 -5.31
CA LYS A 630 -2.90 1.91 -4.93
C LYS A 630 -3.27 1.01 -6.13
N ARG A 631 -3.02 1.45 -7.37
CA ARG A 631 -3.30 0.69 -8.61
C ARG A 631 -2.86 -0.77 -8.59
N ASN A 632 -1.64 -1.03 -8.08
CA ASN A 632 -1.04 -2.37 -8.03
C ASN A 632 -0.93 -2.90 -6.58
N TYR A 633 -1.69 -2.35 -5.63
CA TYR A 633 -1.61 -2.69 -4.21
C TYR A 633 -2.72 -3.67 -3.81
N GLY A 634 -2.50 -4.96 -4.07
CA GLY A 634 -3.44 -6.03 -3.76
C GLY A 634 -4.81 -5.84 -4.41
N THR A 635 -5.88 -6.27 -3.73
CA THR A 635 -7.28 -6.10 -4.15
C THR A 635 -7.94 -4.84 -3.60
N GLU A 636 -7.24 -4.03 -2.79
CA GLU A 636 -7.82 -2.87 -2.06
C GLU A 636 -8.54 -1.90 -3.01
N LEU A 637 -7.97 -1.63 -4.19
CA LEU A 637 -8.59 -0.76 -5.17
C LEU A 637 -9.84 -1.38 -5.80
N GLU A 638 -9.82 -2.67 -6.16
CA GLU A 638 -10.98 -3.33 -6.79
C GLU A 638 -12.18 -3.44 -5.83
N GLU A 639 -11.92 -3.71 -4.56
CA GLU A 639 -12.93 -3.79 -3.49
C GLU A 639 -13.58 -2.44 -3.20
N ASN A 640 -12.80 -1.35 -3.25
CA ASN A 640 -13.28 -0.01 -2.92
C ASN A 640 -13.75 0.82 -4.13
N ALA A 641 -13.36 0.48 -5.37
CA ALA A 641 -13.61 1.29 -6.56
C ALA A 641 -15.08 1.65 -6.75
N VAL A 642 -15.99 0.67 -6.62
CA VAL A 642 -17.43 0.89 -6.78
C VAL A 642 -17.96 1.89 -5.74
N ASN A 643 -17.55 1.75 -4.47
CA ASN A 643 -17.95 2.65 -3.39
C ASN A 643 -17.36 4.06 -3.52
N LEU A 644 -16.21 4.19 -4.18
CA LEU A 644 -15.60 5.48 -4.52
C LEU A 644 -16.29 6.14 -5.72
N VAL A 645 -16.71 5.38 -6.74
CA VAL A 645 -17.55 5.90 -7.84
C VAL A 645 -18.83 6.52 -7.28
N TYR A 646 -19.59 5.77 -6.47
CA TYR A 646 -20.82 6.28 -5.86
C TYR A 646 -20.59 7.57 -5.08
N ALA A 647 -19.53 7.61 -4.25
CA ALA A 647 -19.20 8.78 -3.45
C ALA A 647 -18.84 9.99 -4.33
N LEU A 648 -17.90 9.84 -5.28
CA LEU A 648 -17.41 10.95 -6.11
C LEU A 648 -18.44 11.47 -7.11
N VAL A 649 -19.31 10.61 -7.64
CA VAL A 649 -20.37 11.00 -8.60
C VAL A 649 -21.53 11.73 -7.91
N THR A 650 -21.89 11.31 -6.69
CA THR A 650 -22.97 11.96 -5.92
C THR A 650 -22.54 13.23 -5.20
N LEU A 651 -21.24 13.38 -4.88
CA LEU A 651 -20.68 14.55 -4.19
C LEU A 651 -21.06 15.87 -4.86
N GLN A 652 -21.52 16.84 -4.08
CA GLN A 652 -21.87 18.20 -4.52
C GLN A 652 -21.06 19.25 -3.76
N ASP A 653 -20.76 20.37 -4.42
CA ASP A 653 -20.00 21.47 -3.81
C ASP A 653 -20.91 22.34 -2.94
N ASN A 654 -21.21 21.85 -1.74
CA ASN A 654 -22.08 22.54 -0.78
C ASN A 654 -21.35 23.62 0.03
N TYR A 655 -20.03 23.76 -0.14
CA TYR A 655 -19.16 24.61 0.69
C TYR A 655 -18.24 25.54 -0.13
N ASP A 656 -18.48 25.65 -1.46
CA ASP A 656 -17.66 26.42 -2.41
C ASP A 656 -16.15 26.12 -2.29
N LEU A 657 -15.76 24.84 -2.33
CA LEU A 657 -14.37 24.40 -2.07
C LEU A 657 -13.42 24.68 -3.26
N ASP A 658 -12.21 25.14 -2.94
CA ASP A 658 -11.20 25.48 -3.94
C ASP A 658 -10.88 24.34 -4.91
N ASN A 659 -11.10 24.59 -6.21
CA ASN A 659 -10.91 23.65 -7.31
C ASN A 659 -11.67 22.32 -7.16
N PHE A 660 -12.79 22.30 -6.41
CA PHE A 660 -13.61 21.10 -6.16
C PHE A 660 -13.88 20.29 -7.42
N GLU A 661 -14.42 20.93 -8.46
CA GLU A 661 -14.80 20.29 -9.72
C GLU A 661 -13.60 19.62 -10.42
N SER A 662 -12.46 20.31 -10.45
CA SER A 662 -11.22 19.80 -11.05
C SER A 662 -10.67 18.60 -10.27
N LYS A 663 -10.64 18.67 -8.93
CA LYS A 663 -10.19 17.58 -8.06
C LYS A 663 -11.11 16.36 -8.15
N ARG A 664 -12.44 16.58 -8.16
CA ARG A 664 -13.47 15.52 -8.34
C ARG A 664 -13.32 14.82 -9.69
N GLN A 665 -13.14 15.59 -10.77
CA GLN A 665 -12.91 15.05 -12.10
C GLN A 665 -11.60 14.25 -12.16
N ALA A 666 -10.49 14.79 -11.65
CA ALA A 666 -9.20 14.12 -11.65
C ALA A 666 -9.21 12.78 -10.87
N ALA A 667 -9.90 12.73 -9.72
CA ALA A 667 -10.10 11.51 -8.95
C ALA A 667 -10.88 10.44 -9.73
N LEU A 668 -11.95 10.81 -10.43
CA LEU A 668 -12.73 9.88 -11.27
C LEU A 668 -11.95 9.44 -12.52
N ASN A 669 -11.21 10.34 -13.18
CA ASN A 669 -10.32 10.00 -14.29
C ASN A 669 -9.30 8.93 -13.88
N ALA A 670 -8.63 9.14 -12.73
CA ALA A 670 -7.67 8.19 -12.17
C ALA A 670 -8.32 6.86 -11.78
N LEU A 671 -9.55 6.88 -11.26
CA LEU A 671 -10.27 5.66 -10.88
C LEU A 671 -10.60 4.79 -12.10
N VAL A 672 -11.02 5.42 -13.21
CA VAL A 672 -11.25 4.73 -14.49
C VAL A 672 -9.95 4.21 -15.10
N SER A 673 -8.84 4.98 -15.03
CA SER A 673 -7.54 4.55 -15.56
C SER A 673 -6.85 3.46 -14.73
N CYS A 674 -7.11 3.40 -13.42
CA CYS A 674 -6.47 2.44 -12.52
C CYS A 674 -7.30 1.17 -12.29
N CYS A 675 -8.64 1.23 -12.32
CA CYS A 675 -9.53 0.07 -12.14
C CYS A 675 -10.66 0.02 -13.19
N PRO A 676 -10.34 -0.07 -14.50
CA PRO A 676 -11.33 0.00 -15.57
C PRO A 676 -12.46 -1.03 -15.45
N ARG A 677 -12.13 -2.28 -15.07
CA ARG A 677 -13.09 -3.41 -15.01
C ARG A 677 -14.22 -3.23 -13.99
N LYS A 678 -14.07 -2.35 -13.00
CA LYS A 678 -15.08 -2.06 -11.97
C LYS A 678 -15.62 -0.64 -12.09
N ALA A 679 -14.74 0.34 -12.29
CA ALA A 679 -15.11 1.75 -12.31
C ALA A 679 -15.96 2.10 -13.55
N ALA A 680 -15.54 1.69 -14.76
CA ALA A 680 -16.24 2.07 -15.98
C ALA A 680 -17.66 1.49 -16.08
N PRO A 681 -17.91 0.17 -15.85
CA PRO A 681 -19.28 -0.36 -15.84
C PRO A 681 -20.17 0.28 -14.78
N CYS A 682 -19.64 0.60 -13.60
CA CYS A 682 -20.40 1.27 -12.53
C CYS A 682 -20.81 2.69 -12.96
N ILE A 683 -19.89 3.48 -13.54
CA ILE A 683 -20.23 4.83 -14.05
C ILE A 683 -21.24 4.73 -15.21
N ILE A 684 -21.07 3.77 -16.12
CA ILE A 684 -22.02 3.52 -17.23
C ILE A 684 -23.41 3.19 -16.68
N GLU A 685 -23.54 2.33 -15.67
CA GLU A 685 -24.83 2.02 -15.05
C GLU A 685 -25.47 3.25 -14.39
N GLN A 686 -24.67 4.04 -13.66
CA GLN A 686 -25.14 5.24 -12.95
C GLN A 686 -25.54 6.37 -13.90
N PHE A 687 -24.91 6.52 -15.06
CA PHE A 687 -25.24 7.55 -16.04
C PHE A 687 -26.73 7.53 -16.43
N PHE A 688 -27.33 6.34 -16.56
CA PHE A 688 -28.73 6.14 -16.93
C PHE A 688 -29.73 6.24 -15.77
N VAL A 689 -29.29 6.59 -14.57
CA VAL A 689 -30.19 6.85 -13.44
C VAL A 689 -30.77 8.27 -13.58
N ASN A 690 -32.10 8.36 -13.49
CA ASN A 690 -32.84 9.62 -13.69
C ASN A 690 -32.68 10.65 -12.55
N GLN A 691 -31.89 10.35 -11.50
CA GLN A 691 -31.68 11.21 -10.33
C GLN A 691 -30.46 12.14 -10.44
N TYR A 692 -29.59 11.96 -11.44
CA TYR A 692 -28.38 12.77 -11.61
C TYR A 692 -28.60 14.04 -12.43
N SER A 693 -27.94 15.12 -12.02
CA SER A 693 -27.89 16.39 -12.77
C SER A 693 -27.08 16.27 -14.07
N ILE A 694 -27.28 17.22 -14.99
CA ILE A 694 -26.49 17.34 -16.23
C ILE A 694 -24.99 17.46 -15.92
N SER A 695 -24.61 18.24 -14.90
CA SER A 695 -23.21 18.39 -14.48
C SER A 695 -22.59 17.07 -14.01
N GLN A 696 -23.31 16.29 -13.20
CA GLN A 696 -22.83 14.98 -12.75
C GLN A 696 -22.69 14.01 -13.93
N ARG A 697 -23.65 14.00 -14.87
CA ARG A 697 -23.55 13.20 -16.10
C ARG A 697 -22.37 13.61 -16.99
N TYR A 698 -22.04 14.90 -17.05
CA TYR A 698 -20.85 15.39 -17.76
C TYR A 698 -19.56 14.90 -17.10
N VAL A 699 -19.48 14.94 -15.77
CA VAL A 699 -18.32 14.42 -15.02
C VAL A 699 -18.13 12.91 -15.25
N MET A 700 -19.22 12.14 -15.27
CA MET A 700 -19.23 10.71 -15.64
C MET A 700 -18.68 10.48 -17.07
N LEU A 701 -19.20 11.22 -18.05
CA LEU A 701 -18.81 11.13 -19.46
C LEU A 701 -17.34 11.53 -19.70
N ASN A 702 -16.87 12.57 -19.00
CA ASN A 702 -15.47 13.02 -19.01
C ASN A 702 -14.55 11.98 -18.39
N ALA A 703 -14.93 11.36 -17.27
CA ALA A 703 -14.13 10.33 -16.60
C ALA A 703 -13.94 9.08 -17.47
N ILE A 704 -15.02 8.62 -18.11
CA ILE A 704 -14.98 7.51 -19.07
C ILE A 704 -14.06 7.85 -20.26
N ALA A 705 -14.23 9.02 -20.89
CA ALA A 705 -13.45 9.42 -22.06
C ALA A 705 -11.95 9.61 -21.75
N ILE A 706 -11.63 10.32 -20.66
CA ILE A 706 -10.25 10.65 -20.30
C ILE A 706 -9.52 9.42 -19.75
N GLY A 707 -10.15 8.62 -18.88
CA GLY A 707 -9.57 7.38 -18.36
C GLY A 707 -9.29 6.36 -19.46
N ALA A 708 -10.17 6.25 -20.48
CA ALA A 708 -9.93 5.44 -21.67
C ALA A 708 -8.74 5.94 -22.51
N ARG A 709 -8.60 7.26 -22.72
CA ARG A 709 -7.44 7.85 -23.41
C ARG A 709 -6.14 7.60 -22.66
N GLU A 710 -6.14 7.68 -21.33
CA GLU A 710 -4.99 7.37 -20.49
C GLU A 710 -4.59 5.88 -20.63
N LEU A 711 -5.56 4.96 -20.57
CA LEU A 711 -5.36 3.52 -20.81
C LEU A 711 -4.89 3.18 -22.24
N ALA A 712 -5.24 4.02 -23.22
CA ALA A 712 -4.78 3.93 -24.60
C ALA A 712 -3.44 4.64 -24.85
N SER A 713 -2.82 5.23 -23.82
CA SER A 713 -1.60 6.05 -23.93
C SER A 713 -1.71 7.22 -24.93
N LEU A 714 -2.92 7.71 -25.16
CA LEU A 714 -3.20 8.87 -26.01
C LEU A 714 -3.00 10.17 -25.22
N PRO A 715 -2.73 11.32 -25.88
CA PRO A 715 -2.62 12.60 -25.20
C PRO A 715 -3.89 12.93 -24.38
N VAL A 716 -3.69 13.18 -23.09
CA VAL A 716 -4.71 13.58 -22.11
C VAL A 716 -4.43 15.03 -21.69
N PRO A 717 -5.46 15.89 -21.49
CA PRO A 717 -5.26 17.23 -20.94
C PRO A 717 -4.52 17.17 -19.60
N PRO A 718 -3.60 18.13 -19.30
CA PRO A 718 -2.82 18.07 -18.06
C PRO A 718 -3.71 18.12 -16.82
N SER A 719 -3.58 17.13 -15.92
CA SER A 719 -4.22 17.16 -14.60
C SER A 719 -3.75 18.38 -13.79
N ALA A 720 -4.58 18.89 -12.89
CA ALA A 720 -4.20 19.95 -11.94
C ALA A 720 -2.94 19.62 -11.12
N SER A 721 -2.67 18.33 -10.92
CA SER A 721 -1.49 17.76 -10.26
C SER A 721 -0.22 17.70 -11.13
N SER A 722 -0.29 18.04 -12.42
CA SER A 722 0.81 17.93 -13.41
C SER A 722 1.42 19.26 -13.84
N VAL A 723 1.03 20.39 -13.22
CA VAL A 723 1.54 21.73 -13.55
C VAL A 723 2.66 22.12 -12.59
N PRO A 724 3.92 22.29 -13.05
CA PRO A 724 4.93 23.03 -12.31
C PRO A 724 4.46 24.48 -12.17
N ALA A 725 4.52 25.04 -10.95
CA ALA A 725 3.90 26.33 -10.62
C ALA A 725 4.50 27.57 -11.32
N ASP A 726 5.54 27.41 -12.14
CA ASP A 726 6.23 28.51 -12.85
C ASP A 726 6.01 28.49 -14.37
N ARG A 727 5.01 29.25 -14.81
CA ARG A 727 5.00 29.83 -16.17
C ARG A 727 4.34 31.22 -16.15
N PRO A 728 5.12 32.31 -16.02
CA PRO A 728 4.57 33.66 -16.08
C PRO A 728 4.11 33.96 -17.52
N SER A 729 2.79 33.92 -17.74
CA SER A 729 2.18 34.47 -18.95
C SER A 729 1.81 35.94 -18.74
N PHE A 730 2.15 36.78 -19.71
CA PHE A 730 2.16 38.24 -19.53
C PHE A 730 0.73 38.82 -19.48
N PRO A 731 0.36 39.64 -18.48
CA PRO A 731 -1.03 40.00 -18.23
C PRO A 731 -1.48 41.22 -19.03
N SER A 732 -2.49 41.05 -19.87
CA SER A 732 -3.44 42.12 -20.15
C SER A 732 -4.84 41.54 -20.41
N LYS A 733 -5.84 42.06 -19.68
CA LYS A 733 -7.27 41.65 -19.72
C LYS A 733 -7.63 40.31 -19.04
N LEU A 734 -7.06 40.04 -17.85
CA LEU A 734 -7.67 39.10 -16.91
C LEU A 734 -8.84 39.77 -16.18
N LEU A 735 -9.95 39.05 -16.01
CA LEU A 735 -11.00 39.40 -15.05
C LEU A 735 -10.47 39.27 -13.60
N PRO A 736 -11.13 39.86 -12.59
CA PRO A 736 -10.83 39.59 -11.18
C PRO A 736 -10.73 38.08 -10.92
N ALA A 737 -9.71 37.64 -10.18
CA ALA A 737 -9.28 36.23 -10.16
C ALA A 737 -10.42 35.21 -9.96
N HIS A 738 -11.31 35.45 -8.99
CA HIS A 738 -12.46 34.60 -8.72
C HIS A 738 -13.44 34.48 -9.92
N LEU A 739 -13.69 35.57 -10.65
CA LEU A 739 -14.51 35.55 -11.87
C LEU A 739 -13.77 34.85 -13.01
N HIS A 740 -12.47 35.12 -13.17
CA HIS A 740 -11.66 34.49 -14.21
C HIS A 740 -11.63 32.95 -14.05
N THR A 741 -11.39 32.46 -12.84
CA THR A 741 -11.46 31.02 -12.52
C THR A 741 -12.86 30.46 -12.76
N LYS A 742 -13.93 31.16 -12.34
CA LYS A 742 -15.32 30.71 -12.53
C LYS A 742 -15.74 30.59 -14.01
N TYR A 743 -15.20 31.43 -14.90
CA TYR A 743 -15.42 31.29 -16.34
C TYR A 743 -14.50 30.26 -17.01
N LEU A 744 -13.32 29.98 -16.46
CA LEU A 744 -12.46 28.89 -16.92
C LEU A 744 -13.02 27.51 -16.57
N THR A 745 -13.53 27.30 -15.35
CA THR A 745 -14.14 26.01 -14.93
C THR A 745 -15.40 25.69 -15.73
N ALA A 746 -16.14 26.69 -16.20
CA ALA A 746 -17.23 26.50 -17.16
C ALA A 746 -16.73 26.06 -18.55
N GLY A 747 -15.48 26.32 -18.90
CA GLY A 747 -14.84 25.86 -20.14
C GLY A 747 -14.45 24.38 -20.13
N ASP A 748 -14.20 23.79 -18.95
CA ASP A 748 -13.79 22.39 -18.81
C ASP A 748 -14.87 21.38 -19.26
N THR A 749 -16.14 21.78 -19.28
CA THR A 749 -17.23 20.92 -19.80
C THR A 749 -17.08 20.61 -21.29
N ASN A 750 -16.37 21.46 -22.04
CA ASN A 750 -16.22 21.33 -23.51
C ASN A 750 -14.96 20.55 -23.93
N GLN A 751 -14.18 19.99 -22.99
CA GLN A 751 -12.93 19.28 -23.31
C GLN A 751 -13.14 18.11 -24.29
N ILE A 752 -14.16 17.26 -24.10
CA ILE A 752 -14.44 16.16 -25.04
C ILE A 752 -14.79 16.70 -26.42
N GLN A 753 -15.64 17.73 -26.50
CA GLN A 753 -16.04 18.31 -27.77
C GLN A 753 -14.84 18.86 -28.55
N GLN A 754 -13.87 19.49 -27.86
CA GLN A 754 -12.61 19.94 -28.48
C GLN A 754 -11.73 18.76 -28.96
N ILE A 755 -11.66 17.66 -28.20
CA ILE A 755 -10.96 16.44 -28.63
C ILE A 755 -11.62 15.88 -29.89
N THR A 756 -12.94 15.73 -29.91
CA THR A 756 -13.71 15.23 -31.06
C THR A 756 -13.57 16.15 -32.28
N ASP A 757 -13.59 17.47 -32.09
CA ASP A 757 -13.35 18.48 -33.13
C ASP A 757 -11.96 18.36 -33.78
N ASN A 758 -10.95 17.99 -32.98
CA ASN A 758 -9.59 17.78 -33.47
C ASN A 758 -9.47 16.43 -34.19
N LEU A 759 -10.11 15.38 -33.66
CA LEU A 759 -10.17 14.07 -34.33
C LEU A 759 -10.89 14.15 -35.69
N SER A 760 -12.03 14.85 -35.78
CA SER A 760 -12.78 14.99 -37.03
C SER A 760 -12.02 15.81 -38.08
N ARG A 761 -11.29 16.86 -37.67
CA ARG A 761 -10.36 17.59 -38.56
C ARG A 761 -9.26 16.68 -39.08
N VAL A 762 -8.58 15.94 -38.20
CA VAL A 762 -7.49 15.03 -38.58
C VAL A 762 -7.97 13.95 -39.55
N ALA A 763 -9.13 13.32 -39.31
CA ALA A 763 -9.71 12.32 -40.21
C ALA A 763 -10.03 12.87 -41.61
N ILE A 764 -10.48 14.14 -41.70
CA ILE A 764 -10.73 14.83 -42.98
C ILE A 764 -9.43 15.22 -43.68
N ASP A 765 -8.43 15.71 -42.94
CA ASP A 765 -7.17 16.16 -43.55
C ASP A 765 -6.30 14.99 -44.03
N LYS A 766 -6.38 13.79 -43.40
CA LYS A 766 -5.80 12.54 -43.94
C LYS A 766 -6.24 12.28 -45.39
N THR A 767 -7.52 12.54 -45.70
CA THR A 767 -8.12 12.36 -47.03
C THR A 767 -7.50 13.29 -48.07
N LYS A 768 -6.98 14.46 -47.69
CA LYS A 768 -6.33 15.42 -48.61
C LYS A 768 -4.86 15.07 -48.88
N SER A 769 -4.21 14.31 -48.01
CA SER A 769 -2.80 13.92 -48.15
C SER A 769 -2.57 12.63 -48.94
N ASP A 770 -3.59 11.78 -49.09
CA ASP A 770 -3.49 10.46 -49.76
C ASP A 770 -3.34 10.54 -51.30
N ASP A 771 -3.53 11.71 -51.90
CA ASP A 771 -3.37 11.94 -53.35
C ASP A 771 -1.89 12.01 -53.80
N GLY A 772 -0.95 11.94 -52.86
CA GLY A 772 0.50 11.88 -53.10
C GLY A 772 1.17 10.65 -52.46
N ASP A 773 1.92 9.90 -53.26
CA ASP A 773 2.71 8.71 -52.90
C ASP A 773 1.94 7.47 -52.40
N LYS A 774 1.44 6.70 -53.37
CA LYS A 774 1.12 5.26 -53.22
C LYS A 774 2.38 4.46 -52.85
N VAL A 775 2.61 4.24 -51.55
CA VAL A 775 3.53 3.20 -51.04
C VAL A 775 2.74 2.20 -50.18
N PRO A 776 2.22 1.12 -50.79
CA PRO A 776 1.48 0.10 -50.04
C PRO A 776 2.36 -0.60 -48.98
N GLY A 777 1.84 -0.74 -47.76
CA GLY A 777 2.40 -1.62 -46.72
C GLY A 777 3.38 -0.98 -45.72
N ILE A 778 4.13 0.07 -46.08
CA ILE A 778 5.22 0.59 -45.21
C ILE A 778 4.70 1.49 -44.07
N ALA A 779 3.53 2.13 -44.21
CA ALA A 779 2.92 2.90 -43.12
C ALA A 779 2.60 2.01 -41.89
N ARG A 780 2.22 0.75 -42.13
CA ARG A 780 1.98 -0.28 -41.10
C ARG A 780 3.25 -0.57 -40.30
N GLU A 781 4.38 -0.76 -40.97
CA GLU A 781 5.67 -0.96 -40.30
C GLU A 781 6.16 0.30 -39.56
N ARG A 782 5.90 1.51 -40.09
CA ARG A 782 6.38 2.75 -39.44
C ARG A 782 5.61 3.10 -38.18
N ARG A 783 4.28 2.96 -38.15
CA ARG A 783 3.50 3.21 -36.92
C ARG A 783 3.70 2.13 -35.86
N LEU A 784 3.86 0.85 -36.25
CA LEU A 784 4.19 -0.24 -35.31
C LEU A 784 5.64 -0.19 -34.78
N ARG A 785 6.53 0.61 -35.37
CA ARG A 785 7.91 0.84 -34.90
C ARG A 785 8.10 2.10 -34.04
N ILE A 786 7.02 2.83 -33.74
CA ILE A 786 7.01 3.92 -32.73
C ILE A 786 6.21 3.49 -31.49
N ASN A 787 6.43 2.25 -31.07
CA ASN A 787 6.60 1.99 -29.64
C ASN A 787 8.12 1.88 -29.43
N GLN A 788 8.69 2.55 -28.43
CA GLN A 788 10.14 2.47 -28.21
C GLN A 788 10.50 1.01 -27.93
N SER A 789 11.21 0.37 -28.86
CA SER A 789 11.77 -0.94 -28.57
C SER A 789 12.73 -0.81 -27.39
N SER A 790 12.52 -1.64 -26.38
CA SER A 790 13.43 -1.82 -25.26
C SER A 790 14.78 -2.27 -25.80
N LYS A 791 15.64 -1.29 -26.10
CA LYS A 791 16.94 -1.55 -26.71
C LYS A 791 17.84 -2.22 -25.69
N ILE A 792 18.48 -3.30 -26.17
CA ILE A 792 19.51 -4.09 -25.48
C ILE A 792 18.94 -5.04 -24.43
N THR A 793 18.49 -6.20 -24.91
CA THR A 793 18.68 -7.45 -24.16
C THR A 793 20.19 -7.65 -23.99
N ALA A 794 20.71 -7.41 -22.79
CA ALA A 794 22.04 -7.90 -22.44
C ALA A 794 21.99 -9.43 -22.44
N VAL A 795 23.01 -10.08 -23.02
CA VAL A 795 23.15 -11.54 -22.92
C VAL A 795 23.38 -11.89 -21.46
N GLU A 796 22.51 -12.72 -20.89
CA GLU A 796 22.66 -13.19 -19.51
C GLU A 796 23.96 -14.00 -19.35
N PRO A 797 24.90 -13.59 -18.48
CA PRO A 797 25.93 -14.50 -18.02
C PRO A 797 25.30 -15.48 -17.03
N LEU A 798 25.38 -16.79 -17.32
CA LEU A 798 24.84 -17.85 -16.46
C LEU A 798 25.22 -17.64 -14.99
N LYS A 799 24.24 -17.33 -14.13
CA LYS A 799 24.41 -17.30 -12.68
C LYS A 799 23.36 -18.15 -11.97
N LYS A 800 23.87 -18.91 -11.00
CA LYS A 800 23.29 -20.09 -10.36
C LYS A 800 22.01 -19.79 -9.57
N ASN A 801 21.15 -20.81 -9.47
CA ASN A 801 19.93 -20.84 -8.66
C ASN A 801 20.11 -20.24 -7.25
N ASN A 802 19.28 -19.24 -6.93
CA ASN A 802 18.77 -18.99 -5.60
C ASN A 802 17.44 -18.22 -5.74
N GLN A 803 16.31 -18.91 -5.64
CA GLN A 803 14.98 -18.30 -5.70
C GLN A 803 14.19 -18.59 -4.43
N PHE A 804 13.72 -17.52 -3.79
CA PHE A 804 12.73 -17.57 -2.72
C PHE A 804 11.32 -17.79 -3.31
N PRO A 805 10.40 -18.50 -2.63
CA PRO A 805 9.14 -18.95 -3.25
C PRO A 805 8.11 -17.86 -3.62
N TRP A 806 8.29 -16.61 -3.17
CA TRP A 806 7.25 -15.56 -3.23
C TRP A 806 7.49 -14.44 -4.26
N GLN A 807 8.55 -14.52 -5.06
CA GLN A 807 8.81 -13.56 -6.16
C GLN A 807 8.39 -14.07 -7.55
N ASN A 808 7.85 -15.28 -7.64
CA ASN A 808 7.32 -15.85 -8.89
C ASN A 808 5.83 -15.50 -9.13
N ALA A 809 5.40 -14.30 -8.68
CA ALA A 809 4.23 -13.66 -9.27
C ALA A 809 4.65 -13.11 -10.64
N PRO A 810 3.98 -13.46 -11.75
CA PRO A 810 4.33 -12.88 -13.05
C PRO A 810 4.17 -11.35 -12.98
N PRO A 811 5.02 -10.56 -13.68
CA PRO A 811 4.88 -9.12 -13.71
C PRO A 811 3.46 -8.78 -14.18
N VAL A 812 2.71 -8.08 -13.32
CA VAL A 812 1.30 -7.75 -13.57
C VAL A 812 1.24 -6.94 -14.87
N LYS A 813 0.62 -7.52 -15.90
CA LYS A 813 0.41 -6.82 -17.16
C LYS A 813 -0.50 -5.64 -16.90
N ASN A 814 -0.01 -4.42 -17.15
CA ASN A 814 -0.85 -3.23 -17.13
C ASN A 814 -1.97 -3.41 -18.17
N THR A 815 -3.22 -3.36 -17.73
CA THR A 815 -4.39 -3.45 -18.63
C THR A 815 -4.31 -2.35 -19.67
N THR A 816 -4.27 -2.73 -20.95
CA THR A 816 -4.35 -1.77 -22.06
C THR A 816 -5.81 -1.49 -22.40
N PHE A 817 -6.14 -0.31 -22.93
CA PHE A 817 -7.54 -0.01 -23.30
C PHE A 817 -8.09 -1.03 -24.32
N THR A 818 -7.25 -1.48 -25.26
CA THR A 818 -7.58 -2.48 -26.28
C THR A 818 -8.02 -3.84 -25.72
N GLU A 819 -7.66 -4.20 -24.48
CA GLU A 819 -8.11 -5.44 -23.82
C GLU A 819 -9.47 -5.31 -23.13
N VAL A 820 -9.96 -4.08 -22.90
CA VAL A 820 -11.17 -3.82 -22.10
C VAL A 820 -12.24 -3.00 -22.84
N ALA A 821 -11.90 -2.43 -24.00
CA ALA A 821 -12.74 -1.49 -24.74
C ALA A 821 -14.11 -2.05 -25.13
N ALA A 822 -14.17 -3.28 -25.66
CA ALA A 822 -15.44 -3.89 -26.04
C ALA A 822 -16.27 -4.28 -24.80
N GLU A 823 -15.72 -5.13 -23.93
CA GLU A 823 -16.43 -5.78 -22.82
C GLU A 823 -16.84 -4.83 -21.68
N TYR A 824 -16.03 -3.81 -21.35
CA TYR A 824 -16.24 -2.96 -20.16
C TYR A 824 -16.61 -1.50 -20.45
N PHE A 825 -16.42 -1.03 -21.70
CA PHE A 825 -16.69 0.35 -22.09
C PHE A 825 -17.78 0.43 -23.15
N ILE A 826 -17.47 0.13 -24.42
CA ILE A 826 -18.30 0.53 -25.56
C ILE A 826 -19.62 -0.25 -25.61
N ILE A 827 -19.57 -1.59 -25.57
CA ILE A 827 -20.76 -2.42 -25.76
C ILE A 827 -21.72 -2.34 -24.56
N PRO A 828 -21.28 -2.33 -23.29
CA PRO A 828 -22.17 -2.03 -22.17
C PRO A 828 -22.85 -0.66 -22.28
N PHE A 829 -22.13 0.35 -22.77
CA PHE A 829 -22.65 1.72 -22.86
C PHE A 829 -23.72 1.85 -23.96
N LEU A 830 -23.50 1.23 -25.12
CA LEU A 830 -24.48 1.12 -26.21
C LEU A 830 -25.70 0.30 -25.77
N ASN A 831 -25.50 -0.89 -25.20
CA ASN A 831 -26.61 -1.75 -24.77
C ASN A 831 -27.49 -1.08 -23.70
N ARG A 832 -26.88 -0.38 -22.74
CA ARG A 832 -27.64 0.34 -21.70
C ARG A 832 -28.37 1.56 -22.28
N PHE A 833 -27.79 2.24 -23.27
CA PHE A 833 -28.47 3.30 -24.01
C PHE A 833 -29.70 2.78 -24.76
N TRP A 834 -29.60 1.62 -25.42
CA TRP A 834 -30.72 1.00 -26.13
C TRP A 834 -31.86 0.58 -25.20
N VAL A 835 -31.52 -0.03 -24.06
CA VAL A 835 -32.50 -0.33 -23.00
C VAL A 835 -33.16 0.95 -22.49
N PHE A 836 -32.38 2.00 -22.24
CA PHE A 836 -32.89 3.28 -21.77
C PHE A 836 -33.85 3.94 -22.77
N ILE A 837 -33.49 4.05 -24.07
CA ILE A 837 -34.40 4.60 -25.10
C ILE A 837 -35.70 3.82 -25.14
N ARG A 838 -35.65 2.48 -25.18
CA ARG A 838 -36.84 1.64 -25.25
C ARG A 838 -37.75 1.88 -24.04
N ASP A 839 -37.17 1.93 -22.85
CA ASP A 839 -37.92 2.10 -21.60
C ASP A 839 -38.53 3.52 -21.50
N GLU A 840 -37.83 4.56 -21.96
CA GLU A 840 -38.36 5.93 -22.02
C GLU A 840 -39.41 6.12 -23.12
N GLN A 841 -39.24 5.57 -24.31
CA GLN A 841 -40.25 5.56 -25.38
C GLN A 841 -41.52 4.83 -24.91
N THR A 842 -41.38 3.72 -24.20
CA THR A 842 -42.51 3.00 -23.60
C THR A 842 -43.25 3.85 -22.55
N ARG A 843 -42.56 4.75 -21.82
CA ARG A 843 -43.17 5.69 -20.86
C ARG A 843 -43.89 6.85 -21.58
N GLU A 844 -43.29 7.35 -22.65
CA GLU A 844 -43.86 8.38 -23.52
C GLU A 844 -45.14 7.88 -24.19
N GLU A 845 -45.12 6.70 -24.83
CA GLU A 845 -46.30 6.04 -25.40
C GLU A 845 -47.44 5.84 -24.38
N ARG A 846 -47.11 5.35 -23.17
CA ARG A 846 -48.11 5.15 -22.09
C ARG A 846 -48.76 6.45 -21.63
N THR A 847 -48.09 7.58 -21.74
CA THR A 847 -48.59 8.89 -21.30
C THR A 847 -49.07 9.78 -22.47
N ALA A 848 -48.91 9.35 -23.72
CA ALA A 848 -49.31 10.10 -24.91
C ALA A 848 -50.82 10.42 -24.98
N HIS A 849 -51.65 9.72 -24.22
CA HIS A 849 -53.09 9.99 -24.09
C HIS A 849 -53.43 11.09 -23.05
N LEU A 850 -52.43 11.56 -22.29
CA LEU A 850 -52.56 12.62 -21.29
C LEU A 850 -52.22 13.98 -21.93
N SER A 851 -52.84 15.05 -21.43
CA SER A 851 -52.70 16.41 -21.97
C SER A 851 -51.92 17.34 -21.02
N GLY A 852 -51.10 18.24 -21.58
CA GLY A 852 -50.26 19.16 -20.82
C GLY A 852 -49.23 18.43 -19.95
N ARG A 853 -48.86 19.02 -18.80
CA ARG A 853 -47.81 18.53 -17.86
C ARG A 853 -47.98 17.11 -17.31
N ALA A 854 -49.08 16.42 -17.62
CA ALA A 854 -49.28 15.00 -17.28
C ALA A 854 -48.73 14.03 -18.35
N ARG A 855 -48.45 14.53 -19.56
CA ARG A 855 -47.74 13.79 -20.62
C ARG A 855 -46.24 13.77 -20.28
N TYR A 856 -45.59 12.63 -20.50
CA TYR A 856 -44.15 12.48 -20.28
C TYR A 856 -43.41 12.52 -21.61
N HIS A 857 -42.48 13.48 -21.74
CA HIS A 857 -41.59 13.59 -22.90
C HIS A 857 -40.16 13.21 -22.51
N GLY A 858 -39.55 12.32 -23.29
CA GLY A 858 -38.18 11.84 -23.02
C GLY A 858 -37.10 12.93 -23.14
N ALA A 859 -37.36 14.02 -23.88
CA ALA A 859 -36.44 15.14 -24.08
C ALA A 859 -36.51 16.24 -22.99
N GLY A 860 -37.35 16.09 -21.96
CA GLY A 860 -37.54 17.09 -20.90
C GLY A 860 -36.23 17.57 -20.24
N THR A 861 -36.23 18.82 -19.76
CA THR A 861 -35.06 19.49 -19.17
C THR A 861 -34.51 18.73 -17.96
N GLY A 862 -33.45 17.95 -18.17
CA GLY A 862 -32.82 17.11 -17.13
C GLY A 862 -32.69 15.62 -17.50
N LEU A 863 -33.24 15.18 -18.63
CA LEU A 863 -33.12 13.80 -19.13
C LEU A 863 -31.93 13.62 -20.10
N ILE A 864 -31.56 12.37 -20.36
CA ILE A 864 -30.38 12.00 -21.18
C ILE A 864 -30.63 12.26 -22.68
N LEU A 865 -31.89 12.22 -23.10
CA LEU A 865 -32.29 12.48 -24.48
C LEU A 865 -32.32 13.98 -24.81
N ASN A 866 -32.09 14.85 -23.82
CA ASN A 866 -31.81 16.27 -24.06
C ASN A 866 -30.61 16.37 -25.03
N PRO A 867 -30.75 17.07 -26.18
CA PRO A 867 -29.70 17.19 -27.20
C PRO A 867 -28.32 17.64 -26.69
N ILE A 868 -28.28 18.46 -25.64
CA ILE A 868 -27.04 18.90 -24.97
C ILE A 868 -26.31 17.69 -24.36
N VAL A 869 -27.02 16.84 -23.61
CA VAL A 869 -26.47 15.63 -23.00
C VAL A 869 -26.15 14.57 -24.05
N LEU A 870 -27.05 14.39 -25.03
CA LEU A 870 -26.91 13.40 -26.09
C LEU A 870 -25.72 13.70 -27.03
N SER A 871 -25.47 14.98 -27.35
CA SER A 871 -24.30 15.37 -28.15
C SER A 871 -22.97 15.16 -27.40
N HIS A 872 -22.95 15.34 -26.07
CA HIS A 872 -21.79 15.02 -25.24
C HIS A 872 -21.57 13.50 -25.12
N PHE A 873 -22.65 12.72 -24.95
CA PHE A 873 -22.62 11.25 -24.99
C PHE A 873 -22.04 10.72 -26.30
N LEU A 874 -22.53 11.21 -27.45
CA LEU A 874 -22.00 10.87 -28.76
C LEU A 874 -20.51 11.24 -28.88
N SER A 875 -20.12 12.41 -28.38
CA SER A 875 -18.72 12.84 -28.37
C SER A 875 -17.82 11.93 -27.52
N THR A 876 -18.29 11.48 -26.35
CA THR A 876 -17.62 10.46 -25.53
C THR A 876 -17.48 9.15 -26.30
N MET A 877 -18.54 8.70 -26.97
CA MET A 877 -18.51 7.49 -27.78
C MET A 877 -17.46 7.61 -28.89
N THR A 878 -17.37 8.74 -29.60
CA THR A 878 -16.35 9.00 -30.62
C THR A 878 -14.92 8.90 -30.06
N VAL A 879 -14.69 9.37 -28.84
CA VAL A 879 -13.38 9.28 -28.18
C VAL A 879 -13.05 7.84 -27.77
N LEU A 880 -14.02 7.09 -27.22
CA LEU A 880 -13.85 5.67 -26.86
C LEU A 880 -13.56 4.82 -28.11
N VAL A 881 -14.35 5.02 -29.15
CA VAL A 881 -14.22 4.35 -30.45
C VAL A 881 -12.85 4.67 -31.04
N HIS A 882 -12.44 5.94 -31.16
CA HIS A 882 -11.06 6.28 -31.59
C HIS A 882 -9.97 5.60 -30.75
N ALA A 883 -10.11 5.54 -29.43
CA ALA A 883 -9.13 4.90 -28.55
C ALA A 883 -9.07 3.37 -28.72
N ALA A 884 -10.15 2.73 -29.18
CA ALA A 884 -10.27 1.28 -29.37
C ALA A 884 -9.83 0.78 -30.77
N GLN A 885 -9.35 1.66 -31.65
CA GLN A 885 -9.05 1.34 -33.07
C GLN A 885 -8.17 0.08 -33.29
N ASN A 886 -7.29 -0.24 -32.34
CA ASN A 886 -6.38 -1.39 -32.42
C ASN A 886 -6.84 -2.61 -31.59
N ALA A 887 -8.08 -2.63 -31.09
CA ALA A 887 -8.65 -3.77 -30.36
C ALA A 887 -8.95 -4.94 -31.32
N PRO A 888 -8.80 -6.21 -30.90
CA PRO A 888 -9.09 -7.35 -31.77
C PRO A 888 -10.57 -7.45 -32.15
N GLU A 889 -11.49 -6.96 -31.30
CA GLU A 889 -12.93 -6.88 -31.56
C GLU A 889 -13.34 -5.68 -32.45
N TRP A 890 -12.39 -4.85 -32.89
CA TRP A 890 -12.67 -3.58 -33.56
C TRP A 890 -13.54 -3.71 -34.80
N LEU A 891 -13.09 -4.50 -35.79
CA LEU A 891 -13.77 -4.62 -37.08
C LEU A 891 -15.10 -5.39 -36.97
N ALA A 892 -15.12 -6.43 -36.14
CA ALA A 892 -16.23 -7.38 -36.06
C ALA A 892 -17.38 -6.93 -35.15
N ILE A 893 -17.11 -6.05 -34.18
CA ILE A 893 -18.10 -5.63 -33.17
C ILE A 893 -18.12 -4.11 -33.03
N ILE A 894 -17.00 -3.48 -32.65
CA ILE A 894 -17.02 -2.06 -32.25
C ILE A 894 -17.40 -1.13 -33.42
N ALA A 895 -16.82 -1.35 -34.60
CA ALA A 895 -17.08 -0.54 -35.79
C ALA A 895 -18.53 -0.65 -36.30
N PRO A 896 -19.10 -1.85 -36.57
CA PRO A 896 -20.49 -1.94 -37.03
C PRO A 896 -21.50 -1.43 -36.00
N GLU A 897 -21.36 -1.78 -34.71
CA GLU A 897 -22.25 -1.33 -33.63
C GLU A 897 -22.22 0.19 -33.46
N ALA A 898 -21.03 0.81 -33.47
CA ALA A 898 -20.90 2.26 -33.34
C ALA A 898 -21.41 3.02 -34.58
N LEU A 899 -21.31 2.44 -35.78
CA LEU A 899 -21.81 3.05 -37.01
C LEU A 899 -23.34 2.89 -37.14
N GLU A 900 -23.91 1.75 -36.74
CA GLU A 900 -25.35 1.59 -36.59
C GLU A 900 -25.90 2.59 -35.57
N PHE A 901 -25.20 2.73 -34.43
CA PHE A 901 -25.55 3.69 -33.39
C PHE A 901 -25.56 5.13 -33.92
N ALA A 902 -24.52 5.55 -34.64
CA ALA A 902 -24.44 6.86 -35.27
C ALA A 902 -25.59 7.09 -36.26
N LEU A 903 -25.86 6.12 -37.13
CA LEU A 903 -26.89 6.19 -38.18
C LEU A 903 -28.30 6.24 -37.59
N THR A 904 -28.60 5.40 -36.60
CA THR A 904 -29.92 5.31 -35.95
C THR A 904 -30.23 6.57 -35.14
N VAL A 905 -29.30 7.04 -34.30
CA VAL A 905 -29.41 8.32 -33.56
C VAL A 905 -29.45 9.51 -34.51
N GLY A 906 -28.75 9.44 -35.65
CA GLY A 906 -28.76 10.44 -36.72
C GLY A 906 -30.08 10.51 -37.49
N THR A 907 -30.73 9.37 -37.78
CA THR A 907 -31.90 9.29 -38.68
C THR A 907 -33.26 9.22 -37.97
N ARG A 908 -33.41 8.44 -36.89
CA ARG A 908 -34.71 8.18 -36.23
C ARG A 908 -35.02 9.22 -35.15
N PRO A 909 -36.26 9.75 -35.02
CA PRO A 909 -36.63 10.56 -33.85
C PRO A 909 -36.50 9.72 -32.58
N ILE A 910 -35.98 10.33 -31.51
CA ILE A 910 -35.64 9.61 -30.27
C ILE A 910 -36.74 9.78 -29.20
N SER A 911 -37.46 10.90 -29.25
CA SER A 911 -38.63 11.29 -28.46
C SER A 911 -39.48 12.25 -29.29
N LEU A 912 -40.74 12.51 -28.89
CA LEU A 912 -41.59 13.50 -29.54
C LEU A 912 -41.18 14.93 -29.11
N PRO A 913 -41.37 15.94 -29.99
CA PRO A 913 -41.27 17.34 -29.57
C PRO A 913 -42.38 17.69 -28.57
N ASP A 914 -42.10 18.67 -27.71
CA ASP A 914 -43.07 19.19 -26.74
C ASP A 914 -44.04 20.15 -27.44
N ASP A 915 -45.34 19.97 -27.24
CA ASP A 915 -46.38 20.74 -27.95
C ASP A 915 -46.59 22.16 -27.34
N ASP A 916 -45.95 22.46 -26.20
CA ASP A 916 -46.11 23.71 -25.43
C ASP A 916 -45.37 24.93 -26.04
N ASP A 917 -44.59 24.78 -27.12
CA ASP A 917 -43.91 25.90 -27.81
C ASP A 917 -44.88 26.70 -28.71
N GLU A 918 -45.71 27.56 -28.08
CA GLU A 918 -46.71 28.44 -28.72
C GLU A 918 -46.17 29.34 -29.86
N HIS A 919 -44.85 29.45 -30.01
CA HIS A 919 -44.19 30.22 -31.07
C HIS A 919 -43.99 29.47 -32.40
N SER A 920 -44.22 28.15 -32.46
CA SER A 920 -43.99 27.33 -33.66
C SER A 920 -45.09 27.43 -34.74
N ILE A 921 -46.29 27.93 -34.37
CA ILE A 921 -47.52 27.86 -35.18
C ILE A 921 -47.48 28.72 -36.48
N VAL A 922 -46.48 29.60 -36.64
CA VAL A 922 -46.45 30.59 -37.75
C VAL A 922 -46.04 29.99 -39.11
N THR A 923 -45.46 28.79 -39.16
CA THR A 923 -45.22 28.08 -40.44
C THR A 923 -46.04 26.81 -40.52
N GLY A 924 -46.95 26.72 -41.51
CA GLY A 924 -47.80 25.56 -41.79
C GLY A 924 -47.03 24.36 -42.36
N GLN A 925 -46.04 23.87 -41.61
CA GLN A 925 -45.35 22.60 -41.83
C GLN A 925 -46.23 21.46 -41.32
N SER A 926 -46.17 20.30 -41.96
CA SER A 926 -46.92 19.13 -41.49
C SER A 926 -46.30 18.57 -40.19
N PRO A 927 -47.06 17.80 -39.36
CA PRO A 927 -46.49 17.13 -38.20
C PRO A 927 -45.26 16.25 -38.52
N GLU A 928 -45.21 15.72 -39.75
CA GLU A 928 -44.07 14.93 -40.26
C GLU A 928 -42.81 15.76 -40.55
N GLU A 929 -42.94 17.06 -40.85
CA GLU A 929 -41.79 17.96 -41.04
C GLU A 929 -41.24 18.46 -39.70
N SER A 930 -42.10 18.72 -38.71
CA SER A 930 -41.65 19.09 -37.35
C SER A 930 -40.85 17.96 -36.69
N ALA A 931 -41.30 16.70 -36.83
CA ALA A 931 -40.58 15.52 -36.35
C ALA A 931 -39.21 15.26 -37.05
N ARG A 932 -38.88 16.01 -38.12
CA ARG A 932 -37.62 15.92 -38.88
C ARG A 932 -36.63 17.04 -38.56
N ASN A 933 -36.93 17.93 -37.63
CA ASN A 933 -36.04 18.99 -37.19
C ASN A 933 -35.28 18.54 -35.94
N LYS A 934 -34.20 17.78 -36.15
CA LYS A 934 -33.23 17.47 -35.09
C LYS A 934 -32.27 18.63 -34.89
N GLU A 935 -31.80 18.78 -33.66
CA GLU A 935 -30.74 19.74 -33.36
C GLU A 935 -29.45 19.48 -34.15
N ALA A 936 -28.84 20.56 -34.62
CA ALA A 936 -27.56 20.56 -35.31
C ALA A 936 -26.42 19.95 -34.46
N SER A 937 -26.50 20.06 -33.13
CA SER A 937 -25.53 19.54 -32.16
C SER A 937 -25.42 18.00 -32.23
N VAL A 938 -26.56 17.32 -32.15
CA VAL A 938 -26.69 15.84 -32.19
C VAL A 938 -26.39 15.31 -33.59
N LEU A 939 -26.86 15.99 -34.64
CA LEU A 939 -26.53 15.63 -36.02
C LEU A 939 -25.03 15.75 -36.30
N SER A 940 -24.35 16.77 -35.75
CA SER A 940 -22.91 16.92 -35.92
C SER A 940 -22.14 15.86 -35.15
N ALA A 941 -22.50 15.56 -33.90
CA ALA A 941 -21.80 14.57 -33.09
C ALA A 941 -21.97 13.14 -33.62
N SER A 942 -23.15 12.80 -34.15
CA SER A 942 -23.40 11.51 -34.81
C SER A 942 -22.62 11.36 -36.12
N LEU A 943 -22.55 12.40 -36.96
CA LEU A 943 -21.69 12.37 -38.15
C LEU A 943 -20.18 12.31 -37.81
N GLU A 944 -19.74 12.95 -36.73
CA GLU A 944 -18.34 12.83 -36.27
C GLU A 944 -18.02 11.43 -35.74
N LEU A 945 -18.95 10.76 -35.07
CA LEU A 945 -18.81 9.34 -34.71
C LEU A 945 -18.69 8.46 -35.97
N ALA A 946 -19.60 8.63 -36.94
CA ALA A 946 -19.58 7.88 -38.19
C ALA A 946 -18.26 8.09 -38.98
N LEU A 947 -17.79 9.34 -39.08
CA LEU A 947 -16.53 9.70 -39.73
C LEU A 947 -15.33 8.98 -39.11
N ILE A 948 -15.26 8.91 -37.76
CA ILE A 948 -14.16 8.25 -37.05
C ILE A 948 -14.20 6.74 -37.20
N VAL A 949 -15.39 6.12 -37.23
CA VAL A 949 -15.50 4.69 -37.55
C VAL A 949 -15.02 4.39 -38.98
N LEU A 950 -15.42 5.21 -39.96
CA LEU A 950 -15.04 5.02 -41.36
C LEU A 950 -13.54 5.25 -41.60
N ASP A 951 -12.94 6.30 -41.01
CA ASP A 951 -11.49 6.52 -41.06
C ASP A 951 -10.72 5.39 -40.34
N GLY A 952 -11.25 4.93 -39.21
CA GLY A 952 -10.69 3.82 -38.44
C GLY A 952 -10.70 2.49 -39.21
N ALA A 953 -11.81 2.14 -39.86
CA ALA A 953 -11.90 0.98 -40.73
C ALA A 953 -10.94 1.09 -41.93
N LYS A 954 -10.90 2.25 -42.60
CA LYS A 954 -9.93 2.51 -43.70
C LYS A 954 -8.49 2.27 -43.25
N GLU A 955 -8.10 2.71 -42.05
CA GLU A 955 -6.72 2.51 -41.55
C GLU A 955 -6.41 1.07 -41.11
N VAL A 956 -7.40 0.29 -40.65
CA VAL A 956 -7.18 -1.07 -40.12
C VAL A 956 -7.24 -2.15 -41.20
N ASP A 957 -8.24 -2.09 -42.09
CA ASP A 957 -8.48 -3.13 -43.11
C ASP A 957 -8.81 -2.59 -44.51
N ASP A 958 -8.48 -1.32 -44.78
CA ASP A 958 -8.86 -0.61 -46.01
C ASP A 958 -10.39 -0.47 -46.18
N GLY A 959 -11.18 -0.62 -45.11
CA GLY A 959 -12.64 -0.57 -45.11
C GLY A 959 -13.29 -1.84 -45.66
N ARG A 960 -12.57 -2.96 -45.72
CA ARG A 960 -13.03 -4.21 -46.33
C ARG A 960 -14.24 -4.80 -45.62
N SER A 961 -14.22 -4.90 -44.30
CA SER A 961 -15.29 -5.54 -43.51
C SER A 961 -16.58 -4.72 -43.60
N LEU A 962 -16.50 -3.39 -43.41
CA LEU A 962 -17.66 -2.51 -43.63
C LEU A 962 -18.16 -2.53 -45.08
N GLY A 963 -17.25 -2.66 -46.05
CA GLY A 963 -17.56 -2.69 -47.48
C GLY A 963 -18.16 -4.00 -48.00
N LEU A 964 -17.93 -5.14 -47.35
CA LEU A 964 -18.41 -6.44 -47.83
C LEU A 964 -19.41 -7.11 -46.91
N GLU A 965 -19.23 -6.98 -45.59
CA GLU A 965 -20.04 -7.65 -44.57
C GLU A 965 -21.17 -6.75 -44.05
N HIS A 966 -20.94 -5.42 -44.02
CA HIS A 966 -21.91 -4.41 -43.57
C HIS A 966 -22.30 -3.39 -44.66
N THR A 967 -22.33 -3.82 -45.93
CA THR A 967 -22.62 -2.99 -47.12
C THR A 967 -23.83 -2.07 -46.99
N ALA A 968 -24.95 -2.58 -46.49
CA ALA A 968 -26.20 -1.81 -46.33
C ALA A 968 -26.03 -0.63 -45.35
N LEU A 969 -25.22 -0.84 -44.31
CA LEU A 969 -24.95 0.14 -43.25
C LEU A 969 -23.99 1.23 -43.77
N LEU A 970 -22.95 0.84 -44.53
CA LEU A 970 -22.05 1.77 -45.23
C LEU A 970 -22.82 2.66 -46.22
N MET A 971 -23.65 2.05 -47.07
CA MET A 971 -24.44 2.77 -48.07
C MET A 971 -25.51 3.67 -47.42
N GLY A 972 -26.23 3.19 -46.41
CA GLY A 972 -27.21 3.98 -45.65
C GLY A 972 -26.57 5.18 -44.93
N THR A 973 -25.34 5.03 -44.44
CA THR A 973 -24.56 6.15 -43.88
C THR A 973 -24.22 7.20 -44.96
N GLY A 974 -23.84 6.76 -46.16
CA GLY A 974 -23.61 7.65 -47.31
C GLY A 974 -24.85 8.40 -47.76
N GLU A 975 -25.99 7.71 -47.89
CA GLU A 975 -27.28 8.32 -48.26
C GLU A 975 -27.75 9.33 -47.20
N TRP A 976 -27.64 9.00 -45.92
CA TRP A 976 -27.97 9.92 -44.82
C TRP A 976 -27.08 11.17 -44.82
N ALA A 977 -25.76 11.01 -44.97
CA ALA A 977 -24.85 12.15 -45.07
C ALA A 977 -25.12 13.01 -46.32
N GLY A 978 -25.44 12.38 -47.46
CA GLY A 978 -25.76 13.05 -48.73
C GLY A 978 -27.04 13.85 -48.69
N THR A 979 -28.12 13.26 -48.16
CA THR A 979 -29.41 13.94 -48.00
C THR A 979 -29.32 15.12 -47.03
N LEU A 980 -28.56 14.99 -45.94
CA LEU A 980 -28.34 16.10 -45.02
C LEU A 980 -27.44 17.19 -45.64
N PHE A 981 -26.37 16.82 -46.34
CA PHE A 981 -25.49 17.77 -47.02
C PHE A 981 -26.26 18.61 -48.06
N ALA A 982 -27.06 17.96 -48.92
CA ALA A 982 -27.92 18.64 -49.88
C ALA A 982 -28.97 19.56 -49.21
N ARG A 983 -29.53 19.15 -48.05
CA ARG A 983 -30.43 20.01 -47.26
C ARG A 983 -29.71 21.29 -46.80
N LEU A 984 -28.46 21.18 -46.33
CA LEU A 984 -27.66 22.33 -45.86
C LEU A 984 -27.19 23.23 -47.01
N GLU A 985 -26.84 22.67 -48.17
CA GLU A 985 -26.54 23.45 -49.38
C GLU A 985 -27.76 24.22 -49.90
N SER A 986 -28.97 23.64 -49.82
CA SER A 986 -30.23 24.31 -50.18
C SER A 986 -30.63 25.49 -49.25
N GLY A 987 -29.79 25.84 -48.27
CA GLY A 987 -30.01 26.94 -47.33
C GLY A 987 -30.95 26.61 -46.16
N ARG A 988 -31.48 25.38 -46.09
CA ARG A 988 -32.33 24.92 -44.98
C ARG A 988 -31.47 24.62 -43.76
N LYS A 989 -31.60 25.43 -42.71
CA LYS A 989 -30.92 25.21 -41.43
C LYS A 989 -31.57 24.06 -40.64
N ALA A 990 -30.77 23.33 -39.88
CA ALA A 990 -31.25 22.46 -38.82
C ALA A 990 -31.64 23.27 -37.58
N GLU A 991 -32.40 22.66 -36.66
CA GLU A 991 -32.81 23.31 -35.42
C GLU A 991 -31.60 23.58 -34.50
N GLY A 992 -31.60 24.69 -33.77
CA GLY A 992 -30.39 25.20 -33.08
C GLY A 992 -29.22 25.55 -34.02
N GLY A 993 -29.39 25.47 -35.34
CA GLY A 993 -28.32 25.66 -36.32
C GLY A 993 -27.97 27.12 -36.59
N GLY A 994 -26.85 27.60 -36.05
CA GLY A 994 -26.33 28.93 -36.30
C GLY A 994 -24.80 29.03 -36.21
N GLY A 995 -24.21 29.88 -37.06
CA GLY A 995 -22.79 30.22 -37.04
C GLY A 995 -21.87 28.99 -37.13
N VAL A 996 -21.09 28.75 -36.08
CA VAL A 996 -20.05 27.70 -36.04
C VAL A 996 -20.63 26.29 -36.16
N GLN A 997 -21.81 26.02 -35.60
CA GLN A 997 -22.41 24.68 -35.62
C GLN A 997 -22.87 24.26 -37.02
N ASP A 998 -23.39 25.17 -37.84
CA ASP A 998 -23.77 24.88 -39.24
C ASP A 998 -22.52 24.55 -40.09
N ILE A 999 -21.43 25.29 -39.89
CA ILE A 999 -20.13 25.01 -40.54
C ILE A 999 -19.59 23.63 -40.11
N LYS A 1000 -19.66 23.33 -38.80
CA LYS A 1000 -19.21 22.04 -38.23
C LYS A 1000 -20.02 20.87 -38.81
N LEU A 1001 -21.34 21.01 -38.87
CA LEU A 1001 -22.26 20.00 -39.40
C LEU A 1001 -22.00 19.71 -40.89
N ARG A 1002 -21.89 20.75 -41.72
CA ARG A 1002 -21.55 20.62 -43.15
C ARG A 1002 -20.21 19.94 -43.36
N ARG A 1003 -19.20 20.29 -42.56
CA ARG A 1003 -17.86 19.69 -42.59
C ARG A 1003 -17.91 18.19 -42.26
N ALA A 1004 -18.65 17.81 -41.21
CA ALA A 1004 -18.78 16.41 -40.82
C ALA A 1004 -19.51 15.59 -41.89
N ALA A 1005 -20.60 16.11 -42.46
CA ALA A 1005 -21.35 15.45 -43.54
C ALA A 1005 -20.48 15.25 -44.80
N ALA A 1006 -19.74 16.28 -45.22
CA ALA A 1006 -18.80 16.17 -46.34
C ALA A 1006 -17.67 15.16 -46.07
N GLY A 1007 -17.13 15.14 -44.83
CA GLY A 1007 -16.12 14.16 -44.42
C GLY A 1007 -16.61 12.72 -44.52
N VAL A 1008 -17.83 12.44 -44.04
CA VAL A 1008 -18.46 11.11 -44.15
C VAL A 1008 -18.65 10.72 -45.61
N LEU A 1009 -19.19 11.61 -46.46
CA LEU A 1009 -19.36 11.35 -47.89
C LEU A 1009 -18.04 10.97 -48.58
N LEU A 1010 -16.96 11.70 -48.31
CA LEU A 1010 -15.64 11.40 -48.87
C LEU A 1010 -15.15 10.01 -48.42
N LYS A 1011 -15.26 9.67 -47.13
CA LYS A 1011 -14.84 8.35 -46.64
C LYS A 1011 -15.69 7.19 -47.20
N VAL A 1012 -17.00 7.39 -47.38
CA VAL A 1012 -17.85 6.40 -48.02
C VAL A 1012 -17.47 6.21 -49.49
N ASP A 1013 -17.17 7.28 -50.24
CA ASP A 1013 -16.71 7.16 -51.63
C ASP A 1013 -15.32 6.50 -51.72
N GLU A 1014 -14.38 6.80 -50.80
CA GLU A 1014 -13.08 6.10 -50.73
C GLU A 1014 -13.23 4.58 -50.54
N ILE A 1015 -14.06 4.14 -49.59
CA ILE A 1015 -14.25 2.72 -49.29
C ILE A 1015 -15.03 2.04 -50.42
N THR A 1016 -16.14 2.64 -50.87
CA THR A 1016 -16.98 2.05 -51.93
C THR A 1016 -16.28 2.03 -53.28
N SER A 1017 -15.48 3.04 -53.64
CA SER A 1017 -14.69 3.03 -54.88
C SER A 1017 -13.61 1.95 -54.89
N LYS A 1018 -12.96 1.70 -53.74
CA LYS A 1018 -11.95 0.64 -53.57
C LYS A 1018 -12.54 -0.76 -53.66
N TRP A 1019 -13.70 -1.01 -53.05
CA TRP A 1019 -14.31 -2.34 -52.99
C TRP A 1019 -15.43 -2.59 -54.01
N ARG A 1020 -15.81 -1.59 -54.83
CA ARG A 1020 -16.96 -1.61 -55.76
C ARG A 1020 -17.20 -2.91 -56.52
N ARG A 1021 -16.13 -3.51 -57.05
CA ARG A 1021 -16.22 -4.77 -57.82
C ARG A 1021 -16.70 -5.93 -56.94
N SER A 1022 -16.05 -6.12 -55.80
CA SER A 1022 -16.38 -7.17 -54.84
C SER A 1022 -17.75 -6.98 -54.17
N MET A 1023 -18.21 -5.73 -54.01
CA MET A 1023 -19.57 -5.42 -53.53
C MET A 1023 -20.67 -5.88 -54.50
N ILE A 1024 -20.40 -5.82 -55.81
CA ILE A 1024 -21.34 -6.26 -56.84
C ILE A 1024 -21.35 -7.79 -56.95
N ASP A 1025 -20.19 -8.43 -56.79
CA ASP A 1025 -20.08 -9.89 -56.78
C ASP A 1025 -20.75 -10.51 -55.54
N SER A 1026 -20.66 -9.88 -54.36
CA SER A 1026 -21.30 -10.37 -53.13
C SER A 1026 -22.81 -10.08 -53.04
N ALA A 1027 -23.33 -9.13 -53.81
CA ALA A 1027 -24.77 -8.84 -53.90
C ALA A 1027 -25.53 -9.77 -54.90
N ASN A 1028 -24.82 -10.63 -55.63
CA ASN A 1028 -25.37 -11.60 -56.59
C ASN A 1028 -25.32 -13.06 -56.06
N ILE A 1029 -25.07 -13.24 -54.76
CA ILE A 1029 -25.06 -14.52 -54.03
C ILE A 1029 -26.12 -14.46 -52.93
#